data_AF-A0A080LUD1-F1
#
_entry.id   AF-A0A080LUD1-F1
#
_cell.length_a   1.000
_cell.length_b   1.000
_cell.length_c   1.000
_cell.angle_alpha   90.00
_cell.angle_beta   90.00
_cell.angle_gamma   90.00
#
_symmetry.space_group_name_H-M   'P 1'
#
loop_
_entity.id
_entity.type
_entity.pdbx_description
1 polymer ?
#
loop_
_entity_poly.entity_id
_entity_poly.type
_entity_poly.pdbx_seq_one_letter_code
_entity_poly.pdbx_strand_id
1 'polypeptide(L)'
;MSWREPGGFEERLVANFRAEWGERAPVVRLARLLAPATRIEPLLLRNARLHFLPGSGCEIESLLWFSRLVAARGNRDIVFHAGVSRLLANTLQHDAALFEAAIDFIERHTSHWPPEDRLEQTMRLATLRPPADAPERRQDDSLRNGLRDMLQLVADEGDEKRRVRLARSIRQTLATIGSDRLLPCDELHWLRQYTSVRLGTTAETPADASRPALPLPAWIGESKMEPVRHFRCARLAVTVHYDRSADHLVLHIRETSEAGGAGETIPLPTPLPAELHVDCAGTPARWHVIHGDDRLRLPIGSAATSLPIVLTTIDGSRYRLEARLPDDRSPPLPARLLLSHLPEDREQARAIAGWLRRNGIGSELVEEVVAPSARGSGDEPTPALPILRLWTPAAQRRQQVAAGDLDLPAARSALLRLDPAVDLPQPGYAAEKVIDLRGWQNDQAAAIADDSLRQLNNWLSGADREEPPLQADKIDDEVARLFAELDDPATTPPQRLAIGDRLAEIGDPRPGVGVREFVVDEEAAAGDKAVDEAAVLLAELQEAATIPPRRLAIGDRLAEIRDPRRGVGLDSRGVPEIDWVEIPGGEFLYQKGEKRSLPTFYMARYPLTNAQFQAFIDAGAYGDVSQGFVEKIKSLLQAKAGQRGDWWRDLRRPEPQPSRWQQSNRPRTNVDWYEALAFTRWLSQQLGYEVRLPTEEEWERAARGRDGREYPWGNSYESGRANINETWDKTGEWTLGQTTAVGIYPHGASPEGVLDLAGNVWEWCLNNSDHSGKSPSNTSDVPGVLRGGSWDLYADYARAVQRIGFLPDNRRDGWGFRLVSSAPMT
;
A
#
# COMPACT_ATOMS: atom_id res chain seq x y z
N MET A 1 6.13 -21.80 -1.06
CA MET A 1 7.01 -22.01 -2.24
C MET A 1 7.93 -23.21 -1.99
N SER A 2 7.74 -24.39 -2.57
CA SER A 2 8.19 -24.65 -3.93
C SER A 2 7.65 -25.95 -4.58
N TRP A 3 6.34 -26.04 -4.84
CA TRP A 3 5.77 -27.16 -5.61
C TRP A 3 4.56 -26.77 -6.50
N ARG A 4 4.69 -25.66 -7.22
CA ARG A 4 3.65 -25.13 -8.12
C ARG A 4 3.90 -25.57 -9.57
N GLU A 5 2.88 -25.47 -10.42
CA GLU A 5 3.04 -25.67 -11.86
C GLU A 5 4.13 -24.74 -12.43
N PRO A 6 5.02 -25.25 -13.31
CA PRO A 6 6.04 -24.43 -13.92
C PRO A 6 5.43 -23.32 -14.78
N GLY A 7 5.91 -22.10 -14.61
CA GLY A 7 5.60 -20.99 -15.52
C GLY A 7 6.67 -20.86 -16.60
N GLY A 8 6.45 -19.94 -17.53
CA GLY A 8 7.40 -19.71 -18.64
C GLY A 8 8.79 -19.27 -18.18
N PHE A 9 8.94 -18.71 -16.97
CA PHE A 9 10.25 -18.40 -16.39
C PHE A 9 11.03 -19.69 -16.06
N GLU A 10 10.41 -20.62 -15.32
CA GLU A 10 11.06 -21.86 -14.91
C GLU A 10 11.34 -22.80 -16.09
N GLU A 11 10.46 -22.84 -17.10
CA GLU A 11 10.68 -23.57 -18.35
C GLU A 11 11.93 -23.08 -19.08
N ARG A 12 12.07 -21.76 -19.25
CA ARG A 12 13.27 -21.16 -19.85
C ARG A 12 14.52 -21.45 -19.02
N LEU A 13 14.40 -21.44 -17.70
CA LEU A 13 15.54 -21.68 -16.82
C LEU A 13 16.06 -23.12 -16.96
N VAL A 14 15.19 -24.11 -16.95
CA VAL A 14 15.57 -25.52 -17.18
C VAL A 14 16.07 -25.74 -18.61
N ALA A 15 15.42 -25.14 -19.62
CA ALA A 15 15.85 -25.24 -21.01
C ALA A 15 17.26 -24.66 -21.21
N ASN A 16 17.53 -23.48 -20.65
CA ASN A 16 18.85 -22.83 -20.70
C ASN A 16 19.90 -23.67 -19.97
N PHE A 17 19.57 -24.21 -18.79
CA PHE A 17 20.49 -25.07 -18.04
C PHE A 17 20.84 -26.37 -18.80
N ARG A 18 19.85 -26.98 -19.46
CA ARG A 18 20.06 -28.15 -20.33
C ARG A 18 20.86 -27.80 -21.58
N ALA A 19 20.63 -26.64 -22.17
CA ALA A 19 21.37 -26.17 -23.35
C ALA A 19 22.83 -25.85 -23.02
N GLU A 20 23.11 -25.29 -21.84
CA GLU A 20 24.45 -24.91 -21.38
C GLU A 20 25.35 -26.13 -21.13
N TRP A 21 24.83 -27.17 -20.49
CA TRP A 21 25.62 -28.34 -20.07
C TRP A 21 25.40 -29.57 -20.95
N GLY A 22 24.27 -29.66 -21.63
CA GLY A 22 23.80 -30.84 -22.36
C GLY A 22 23.00 -31.81 -21.49
N GLU A 23 21.97 -32.43 -22.06
CA GLU A 23 21.02 -33.30 -21.33
C GLU A 23 21.69 -34.49 -20.62
N ARG A 24 22.83 -34.95 -21.13
CA ARG A 24 23.59 -36.09 -20.55
C ARG A 24 24.63 -35.67 -19.52
N ALA A 25 24.82 -34.37 -19.28
CA ALA A 25 25.81 -33.89 -18.34
C ALA A 25 25.50 -34.36 -16.91
N PRO A 26 26.53 -34.75 -16.12
CA PRO A 26 26.36 -35.17 -14.74
C PRO A 26 25.60 -34.15 -13.87
N VAL A 27 25.82 -32.85 -14.07
CA VAL A 27 25.14 -31.79 -13.30
C VAL A 27 23.62 -31.73 -13.58
N VAL A 28 23.21 -31.91 -14.84
CA VAL A 28 21.80 -31.93 -15.25
C VAL A 28 21.11 -33.18 -14.70
N ARG A 29 21.78 -34.33 -14.77
CA ARG A 29 21.27 -35.58 -14.18
C ARG A 29 21.14 -35.49 -12.67
N LEU A 30 22.13 -34.92 -11.99
CA LEU A 30 22.12 -34.74 -10.54
C LEU A 30 21.01 -33.79 -10.10
N ALA A 31 20.82 -32.67 -10.82
CA ALA A 31 19.70 -31.76 -10.59
C ALA A 31 18.35 -32.47 -10.72
N ARG A 32 18.18 -33.27 -11.78
CA ARG A 32 16.95 -34.03 -12.02
C ARG A 32 16.66 -35.06 -10.94
N LEU A 33 17.69 -35.75 -10.45
CA LEU A 33 17.57 -36.76 -9.38
C LEU A 33 17.21 -36.16 -8.02
N LEU A 34 17.70 -34.95 -7.73
CA LEU A 34 17.46 -34.26 -6.46
C LEU A 34 16.23 -33.35 -6.48
N ALA A 35 15.66 -33.07 -7.65
CA ALA A 35 14.47 -32.23 -7.81
C ALA A 35 13.26 -32.62 -6.92
N PRO A 36 13.02 -33.90 -6.59
CA PRO A 36 11.92 -34.27 -5.70
C PRO A 36 12.11 -33.88 -4.23
N ALA A 37 13.33 -33.56 -3.78
CA ALA A 37 13.60 -33.18 -2.40
C ALA A 37 13.09 -31.76 -2.10
N THR A 38 12.55 -31.53 -0.89
CA THR A 38 12.08 -30.19 -0.48
C THR A 38 13.21 -29.18 -0.35
N ARG A 39 14.38 -29.67 0.07
CA ARG A 39 15.66 -28.95 0.14
C ARG A 39 16.81 -29.92 -0.13
N ILE A 40 17.97 -29.40 -0.49
CA ILE A 40 19.16 -30.20 -0.80
C ILE A 40 20.29 -29.80 0.15
N GLU A 41 20.62 -30.68 1.08
CA GLU A 41 21.76 -30.53 2.00
C GLU A 41 23.07 -30.98 1.32
N PRO A 42 24.25 -30.47 1.73
CA PRO A 42 25.54 -30.90 1.18
C PRO A 42 25.74 -32.42 1.23
N LEU A 43 25.28 -33.05 2.31
CA LEU A 43 25.40 -34.50 2.47
C LEU A 43 24.46 -35.26 1.51
N LEU A 44 23.22 -34.80 1.34
CA LEU A 44 22.28 -35.38 0.37
C LEU A 44 22.82 -35.26 -1.05
N LEU A 45 23.33 -34.07 -1.41
CA LEU A 45 23.95 -33.77 -2.70
C LEU A 45 25.15 -34.69 -2.99
N ARG A 46 26.08 -34.78 -2.04
CA ARG A 46 27.28 -35.61 -2.14
C ARG A 46 26.93 -37.09 -2.26
N ASN A 47 26.03 -37.59 -1.43
CA ASN A 47 25.64 -38.99 -1.44
C ASN A 47 24.90 -39.34 -2.74
N ALA A 48 24.03 -38.45 -3.25
CA ALA A 48 23.35 -38.65 -4.51
C ALA A 48 24.33 -38.71 -5.68
N ARG A 49 25.34 -37.83 -5.72
CA ARG A 49 26.39 -37.89 -6.75
C ARG A 49 27.15 -39.22 -6.69
N LEU A 50 27.60 -39.62 -5.51
CA LEU A 50 28.37 -40.86 -5.33
C LEU A 50 27.55 -42.11 -5.71
N HIS A 51 26.25 -42.10 -5.44
CA HIS A 51 25.36 -43.24 -5.70
C HIS A 51 24.95 -43.33 -7.18
N PHE A 52 24.42 -42.25 -7.76
CA PHE A 52 23.83 -42.27 -9.10
C PHE A 52 24.80 -41.93 -10.23
N LEU A 53 25.92 -41.27 -9.91
CA LEU A 53 26.91 -40.82 -10.88
C LEU A 53 28.33 -41.22 -10.44
N PRO A 54 28.60 -42.51 -10.22
CA PRO A 54 29.93 -42.99 -9.82
C PRO A 54 30.95 -42.61 -10.90
N GLY A 55 32.06 -42.00 -10.48
CA GLY A 55 33.12 -41.51 -11.37
C GLY A 55 33.00 -40.05 -11.81
N SER A 56 31.92 -39.36 -11.43
CA SER A 56 31.79 -37.91 -11.64
C SER A 56 32.57 -37.12 -10.57
N GLY A 57 33.18 -35.99 -10.93
CA GLY A 57 34.00 -35.18 -10.03
C GLY A 57 33.20 -34.37 -9.00
N CYS A 58 33.84 -33.93 -7.91
CA CYS A 58 33.18 -33.18 -6.84
C CYS A 58 32.78 -31.75 -7.26
N GLU A 59 33.37 -31.22 -8.33
CA GLU A 59 33.06 -29.92 -8.92
C GLU A 59 31.58 -29.83 -9.33
N ILE A 60 30.94 -30.94 -9.67
CA ILE A 60 29.53 -30.99 -10.06
C ILE A 60 28.60 -30.65 -8.88
N GLU A 61 29.01 -30.97 -7.64
CA GLU A 61 28.29 -30.56 -6.45
C GLU A 61 28.26 -29.03 -6.36
N SER A 62 29.41 -28.39 -6.58
CA SER A 62 29.52 -26.93 -6.60
C SER A 62 28.74 -26.31 -7.76
N LEU A 63 28.83 -26.89 -8.97
CA LEU A 63 28.07 -26.42 -10.13
C LEU A 63 26.57 -26.45 -9.88
N LEU A 64 26.05 -27.51 -9.27
CA LEU A 64 24.63 -27.58 -8.93
C LEU A 64 24.28 -26.60 -7.81
N TRP A 65 25.12 -26.51 -6.77
CA TRP A 65 24.94 -25.62 -5.63
C TRP A 65 24.85 -24.14 -6.02
N PHE A 66 25.60 -23.73 -7.04
CA PHE A 66 25.62 -22.36 -7.57
C PHE A 66 24.84 -22.20 -8.89
N SER A 67 24.06 -23.20 -9.29
CA SER A 67 23.27 -23.14 -10.52
C SER A 67 22.07 -22.20 -10.38
N ARG A 68 21.57 -21.72 -11.52
CA ARG A 68 20.35 -20.90 -11.60
C ARG A 68 19.09 -21.68 -11.21
N LEU A 69 19.16 -23.00 -11.14
CA LEU A 69 18.02 -23.81 -10.70
C LEU A 69 17.69 -23.52 -9.23
N VAL A 70 18.65 -23.01 -8.45
CA VAL A 70 18.54 -22.70 -7.03
C VAL A 70 17.90 -21.33 -6.82
N ALA A 71 16.73 -21.32 -6.17
CA ALA A 71 16.00 -20.12 -5.79
C ALA A 71 16.49 -19.50 -4.48
N ALA A 72 16.90 -20.34 -3.52
CA ALA A 72 17.37 -19.89 -2.22
C ALA A 72 18.52 -20.76 -1.74
N ARG A 73 19.48 -20.12 -1.06
CA ARG A 73 20.66 -20.76 -0.47
C ARG A 73 20.71 -20.41 1.00
N GLY A 74 20.54 -21.41 1.86
CA GLY A 74 20.76 -21.31 3.29
C GLY A 74 22.18 -21.69 3.67
N ASN A 75 22.51 -21.54 4.95
CA ASN A 75 23.82 -21.94 5.49
C ASN A 75 24.06 -23.47 5.45
N ARG A 76 23.00 -24.27 5.23
CA ARG A 76 23.04 -25.74 5.31
C ARG A 76 22.29 -26.46 4.19
N ASP A 77 21.62 -25.72 3.31
CA ASP A 77 20.81 -26.29 2.25
C ASP A 77 20.65 -25.32 1.07
N ILE A 78 20.23 -25.86 -0.06
CA ILE A 78 19.74 -25.12 -1.22
C ILE A 78 18.32 -25.57 -1.55
N VAL A 79 17.52 -24.66 -2.11
CA VAL A 79 16.16 -24.96 -2.55
C VAL A 79 16.02 -24.52 -4.00
N PHE A 80 15.52 -25.40 -4.87
CA PHE A 80 15.25 -25.05 -6.25
C PHE A 80 14.04 -24.11 -6.40
N HIS A 81 13.98 -23.39 -7.52
CA HIS A 81 12.75 -22.70 -7.91
C HIS A 81 11.58 -23.67 -7.95
N ALA A 82 10.43 -23.23 -7.46
CA ALA A 82 9.22 -24.03 -7.33
C ALA A 82 8.81 -24.78 -8.59
N GLY A 83 8.72 -24.06 -9.72
CA GLY A 83 8.40 -24.67 -11.00
C GLY A 83 9.54 -25.53 -11.55
N VAL A 84 10.80 -25.23 -11.20
CA VAL A 84 11.98 -26.00 -11.65
C VAL A 84 11.98 -27.40 -11.03
N SER A 85 11.76 -27.51 -9.71
CA SER A 85 11.61 -28.81 -9.03
C SER A 85 10.52 -29.65 -9.70
N ARG A 86 9.34 -29.07 -9.94
CA ARG A 86 8.21 -29.75 -10.60
C ARG A 86 8.57 -30.18 -12.02
N LEU A 87 9.14 -29.30 -12.82
CA LEU A 87 9.50 -29.58 -14.22
C LEU A 87 10.56 -30.68 -14.36
N LEU A 88 11.60 -30.63 -13.52
CA LEU A 88 12.65 -31.64 -13.48
C LEU A 88 12.11 -32.98 -12.97
N ALA A 89 11.26 -32.98 -11.93
CA ALA A 89 10.64 -34.19 -11.41
C ALA A 89 9.66 -34.81 -12.44
N ASN A 90 8.83 -34.02 -13.13
CA ASN A 90 7.99 -34.49 -14.23
C ASN A 90 8.84 -35.12 -15.35
N THR A 91 10.02 -34.56 -15.64
CA THR A 91 10.94 -35.19 -16.60
C THR A 91 11.47 -36.52 -16.07
N LEU A 92 11.82 -36.59 -14.78
CA LEU A 92 12.32 -37.81 -14.14
C LEU A 92 11.31 -38.97 -14.23
N GLN A 93 10.01 -38.69 -14.12
CA GLN A 93 8.94 -39.69 -14.20
C GLN A 93 8.86 -40.47 -15.50
N HIS A 94 9.41 -39.93 -16.60
CA HIS A 94 9.47 -40.65 -17.87
C HIS A 94 10.35 -41.91 -17.77
N ASP A 95 11.22 -41.99 -16.75
CA ASP A 95 11.99 -43.17 -16.37
C ASP A 95 11.52 -43.67 -15.00
N ALA A 96 10.49 -44.52 -14.99
CA ALA A 96 9.84 -44.99 -13.77
C ALA A 96 10.81 -45.68 -12.79
N ALA A 97 11.78 -46.44 -13.29
CA ALA A 97 12.76 -47.13 -12.46
C ALA A 97 13.73 -46.13 -11.78
N LEU A 98 14.22 -45.14 -12.54
CA LEU A 98 15.09 -44.10 -11.99
C LEU A 98 14.34 -43.15 -11.05
N PHE A 99 13.07 -42.88 -11.34
CA PHE A 99 12.19 -42.09 -10.48
C PHE A 99 12.02 -42.75 -9.11
N GLU A 100 11.56 -44.00 -9.04
CA GLU A 100 11.37 -44.69 -7.76
C GLU A 100 12.71 -44.87 -7.01
N ALA A 101 13.81 -45.17 -7.73
CA ALA A 101 15.13 -45.24 -7.10
C ALA A 101 15.58 -43.90 -6.50
N ALA A 102 15.27 -42.76 -7.13
CA ALA A 102 15.57 -41.43 -6.60
C ALA A 102 14.71 -41.10 -5.38
N ILE A 103 13.42 -41.46 -5.39
CA ILE A 103 12.52 -41.29 -4.24
C ILE A 103 13.01 -42.09 -3.04
N ASP A 104 13.23 -43.39 -3.20
CA ASP A 104 13.73 -44.27 -2.14
C ASP A 104 15.10 -43.81 -1.60
N PHE A 105 15.93 -43.23 -2.48
CA PHE A 105 17.20 -42.66 -2.08
C PHE A 105 17.01 -41.41 -1.21
N ILE A 106 16.19 -40.46 -1.65
CA ILE A 106 15.93 -39.21 -0.92
C ILE A 106 15.33 -39.55 0.45
N GLU A 107 14.26 -40.36 0.50
CA GLU A 107 13.57 -40.71 1.77
C GLU A 107 14.51 -41.32 2.81
N ARG A 108 15.40 -42.24 2.39
CA ARG A 108 16.41 -42.83 3.29
C ARG A 108 17.37 -41.79 3.84
N HIS A 109 17.82 -40.88 2.98
CA HIS A 109 18.83 -39.86 3.32
C HIS A 109 18.26 -38.59 3.94
N THR A 110 16.94 -38.46 4.03
CA THR A 110 16.24 -37.36 4.71
C THR A 110 15.46 -37.83 5.94
N SER A 111 15.70 -39.06 6.41
CA SER A 111 15.02 -39.64 7.57
C SER A 111 15.31 -38.89 8.88
N HIS A 112 16.42 -38.15 8.96
CA HIS A 112 16.80 -37.29 10.08
C HIS A 112 16.07 -35.94 10.11
N TRP A 113 15.35 -35.58 9.04
CA TRP A 113 14.64 -34.31 8.98
C TRP A 113 13.50 -34.23 9.99
N PRO A 114 13.15 -33.01 10.45
CA PRO A 114 11.95 -32.77 11.24
C PRO A 114 10.72 -33.45 10.62
N PRO A 115 9.80 -34.00 11.44
CA PRO A 115 8.59 -34.66 10.94
C PRO A 115 7.78 -33.82 9.95
N GLU A 116 7.68 -32.51 10.17
CA GLU A 116 6.99 -31.57 9.29
C GLU A 116 7.61 -31.48 7.89
N ASP A 117 8.95 -31.43 7.80
CA ASP A 117 9.70 -31.38 6.54
C ASP A 117 9.57 -32.71 5.77
N ARG A 118 9.55 -33.83 6.50
CA ARG A 118 9.35 -35.18 5.92
C ARG A 118 7.94 -35.34 5.37
N LEU A 119 6.93 -34.89 6.11
CA LEU A 119 5.53 -34.91 5.66
C LEU A 119 5.33 -34.03 4.42
N GLU A 120 5.90 -32.83 4.41
CA GLU A 120 5.89 -31.98 3.21
C GLU A 120 6.50 -32.70 2.01
N GLN A 121 7.66 -33.33 2.19
CA GLN A 121 8.30 -34.11 1.14
C GLN A 121 7.37 -35.23 0.64
N THR A 122 6.85 -36.08 1.52
CA THR A 122 5.94 -37.17 1.15
C THR A 122 4.71 -36.66 0.39
N MET A 123 4.10 -35.57 0.85
CA MET A 123 2.94 -34.97 0.18
C MET A 123 3.29 -34.43 -1.21
N ARG A 124 4.44 -33.77 -1.38
CA ARG A 124 4.92 -33.35 -2.70
C ARG A 124 5.10 -34.55 -3.62
N LEU A 125 5.69 -35.65 -3.14
CA LEU A 125 5.88 -36.87 -3.93
C LEU A 125 4.55 -37.55 -4.31
N ALA A 126 3.55 -37.51 -3.43
CA ALA A 126 2.21 -38.01 -3.73
C ALA A 126 1.56 -37.27 -4.92
N THR A 127 1.82 -35.98 -5.10
CA THR A 127 1.30 -35.23 -6.26
C THR A 127 2.00 -35.56 -7.59
N LEU A 128 3.07 -36.36 -7.56
CA LEU A 128 3.84 -36.78 -8.73
C LEU A 128 3.39 -38.16 -9.21
N ARG A 129 3.29 -39.16 -8.32
CA ARG A 129 3.02 -40.55 -8.73
C ARG A 129 1.75 -40.68 -9.59
N PRO A 130 1.84 -41.21 -10.83
CA PRO A 130 0.64 -41.44 -11.63
C PRO A 130 -0.22 -42.53 -10.99
N PRO A 131 -1.56 -42.43 -11.05
CA PRO A 131 -2.45 -43.41 -10.45
C PRO A 131 -2.48 -44.69 -11.29
N ALA A 132 -2.30 -45.85 -10.66
CA ALA A 132 -2.67 -47.13 -11.27
C ALA A 132 -4.19 -47.33 -11.16
N ASP A 133 -4.85 -47.63 -12.30
CA ASP A 133 -6.22 -48.13 -12.49
C ASP A 133 -7.43 -47.36 -11.89
N ALA A 134 -7.24 -46.23 -11.22
CA ALA A 134 -8.32 -45.33 -10.79
C ALA A 134 -7.80 -43.88 -10.55
N PRO A 135 -7.91 -42.97 -11.55
CA PRO A 135 -7.07 -41.78 -11.66
C PRO A 135 -7.17 -40.77 -10.52
N GLU A 136 -8.36 -40.32 -10.16
CA GLU A 136 -8.49 -39.15 -9.27
C GLU A 136 -8.56 -39.56 -7.79
N ARG A 137 -9.20 -40.71 -7.48
CA ARG A 137 -9.47 -41.12 -6.09
C ARG A 137 -8.20 -41.44 -5.27
N ARG A 138 -7.21 -42.12 -5.86
CA ARG A 138 -6.01 -42.58 -5.11
C ARG A 138 -5.03 -41.43 -4.78
N GLN A 139 -4.92 -40.44 -5.66
CA GLN A 139 -4.07 -39.28 -5.42
C GLN A 139 -4.66 -38.38 -4.32
N ASP A 140 -5.98 -38.19 -4.37
CA ASP A 140 -6.72 -37.48 -3.32
C ASP A 140 -6.62 -38.19 -1.97
N ASP A 141 -6.67 -39.52 -1.93
CA ASP A 141 -6.52 -40.31 -0.70
C ASP A 141 -5.13 -40.13 -0.06
N SER A 142 -4.05 -40.12 -0.86
CA SER A 142 -2.68 -39.93 -0.34
C SER A 142 -2.47 -38.52 0.20
N LEU A 143 -3.00 -37.49 -0.47
CA LEU A 143 -2.90 -36.11 -0.01
C LEU A 143 -3.76 -35.90 1.25
N ARG A 144 -4.97 -36.47 1.28
CA ARG A 144 -5.83 -36.44 2.47
C ARG A 144 -5.18 -37.14 3.66
N ASN A 145 -4.50 -38.26 3.47
CA ASN A 145 -3.74 -38.91 4.53
C ASN A 145 -2.58 -38.01 5.01
N GLY A 146 -1.87 -37.34 4.12
CA GLY A 146 -0.84 -36.36 4.51
C GLY A 146 -1.40 -35.18 5.33
N LEU A 147 -2.59 -34.69 4.99
CA LEU A 147 -3.28 -33.67 5.81
C LEU A 147 -3.64 -34.19 7.20
N ARG A 148 -4.10 -35.46 7.30
CA ARG A 148 -4.37 -36.11 8.60
C ARG A 148 -3.09 -36.27 9.42
N ASP A 149 -2.00 -36.67 8.81
CA ASP A 149 -0.71 -36.82 9.49
C ASP A 149 -0.19 -35.46 10.00
N MET A 150 -0.40 -34.37 9.25
CA MET A 150 -0.11 -33.01 9.74
C MET A 150 -0.99 -32.62 10.94
N LEU A 151 -2.28 -32.94 10.91
CA LEU A 151 -3.17 -32.69 12.06
C LEU A 151 -2.76 -33.53 13.27
N GLN A 152 -2.35 -34.78 13.06
CA GLN A 152 -1.81 -35.62 14.12
C GLN A 152 -0.54 -35.02 14.72
N LEU A 153 0.36 -34.50 13.88
CA LEU A 153 1.56 -33.79 14.33
C LEU A 153 1.21 -32.55 15.17
N VAL A 154 0.15 -31.82 14.80
CA VAL A 154 -0.37 -30.70 15.60
C VAL A 154 -0.88 -31.16 16.96
N ALA A 155 -1.64 -32.26 17.01
CA ALA A 155 -2.18 -32.81 18.25
C ALA A 155 -1.06 -33.29 19.20
N ASP A 156 -0.05 -33.96 18.65
CA ASP A 156 1.06 -34.55 19.40
C ASP A 156 2.06 -33.49 19.91
N GLU A 157 2.11 -32.30 19.30
CA GLU A 157 3.13 -31.29 19.60
C GLU A 157 2.87 -30.54 20.91
N GLY A 158 3.53 -30.98 21.99
CA GLY A 158 3.47 -30.38 23.33
C GLY A 158 4.13 -29.01 23.45
N ASP A 159 5.21 -28.74 22.71
CA ASP A 159 6.05 -27.56 22.89
C ASP A 159 5.52 -26.32 22.15
N GLU A 160 5.45 -25.20 22.87
CA GLU A 160 4.87 -23.96 22.35
C GLU A 160 5.71 -23.32 21.23
N LYS A 161 7.06 -23.41 21.30
CA LYS A 161 7.93 -22.86 20.25
C LYS A 161 7.85 -23.70 18.98
N ARG A 162 7.72 -25.03 19.13
CA ARG A 162 7.54 -25.95 18.01
C ARG A 162 6.20 -25.77 17.34
N ARG A 163 5.11 -25.51 18.06
CA ARG A 163 3.78 -25.20 17.48
C ARG A 163 3.82 -24.01 16.52
N VAL A 164 4.52 -22.93 16.85
CA VAL A 164 4.66 -21.77 15.94
C VAL A 164 5.44 -22.12 14.68
N ARG A 165 6.51 -22.90 14.82
CA ARG A 165 7.29 -23.40 13.68
C ARG A 165 6.43 -24.30 12.79
N LEU A 166 5.72 -25.23 13.40
CA LEU A 166 4.81 -26.16 12.74
C LEU A 166 3.71 -25.42 11.99
N ALA A 167 3.08 -24.41 12.60
CA ALA A 167 2.09 -23.56 11.92
C ALA A 167 2.66 -22.86 10.68
N ARG A 168 3.88 -22.30 10.75
CA ARG A 168 4.54 -21.70 9.57
C ARG A 168 4.83 -22.75 8.48
N SER A 169 5.27 -23.94 8.90
CA SER A 169 5.57 -25.05 8.00
C SER A 169 4.30 -25.54 7.29
N ILE A 170 3.22 -25.80 8.03
CA ILE A 170 1.92 -26.21 7.47
C ILE A 170 1.42 -25.18 6.49
N ARG A 171 1.40 -23.89 6.87
CA ARG A 171 0.96 -22.79 6.00
C ARG A 171 1.73 -22.79 4.67
N GLN A 172 3.05 -22.90 4.76
CA GLN A 172 3.91 -23.00 3.59
C GLN A 172 3.59 -24.24 2.76
N THR A 173 3.41 -25.41 3.38
CA THR A 173 3.14 -26.66 2.68
C THR A 173 1.80 -26.62 1.95
N LEU A 174 0.72 -26.17 2.61
CA LEU A 174 -0.62 -26.03 2.01
C LEU A 174 -0.60 -25.14 0.77
N ALA A 175 0.09 -23.99 0.86
CA ALA A 175 0.29 -23.10 -0.28
C ALA A 175 1.10 -23.75 -1.42
N THR A 176 1.93 -24.76 -1.12
CA THR A 176 2.79 -25.40 -2.13
C THR A 176 2.19 -26.59 -2.81
N ILE A 177 1.43 -27.43 -2.11
CA ILE A 177 0.83 -28.64 -2.71
C ILE A 177 -0.36 -28.32 -3.63
N GLY A 178 -0.71 -27.03 -3.77
CA GLY A 178 -1.81 -26.55 -4.60
C GLY A 178 -3.14 -26.98 -3.99
N SER A 179 -3.40 -26.58 -2.74
CA SER A 179 -4.63 -26.93 -2.01
C SER A 179 -5.92 -26.65 -2.78
N ASP A 180 -5.90 -25.77 -3.78
CA ASP A 180 -7.04 -25.46 -4.64
C ASP A 180 -7.44 -26.63 -5.57
N ARG A 181 -6.54 -27.61 -5.74
CA ARG A 181 -6.82 -28.88 -6.44
C ARG A 181 -7.51 -29.91 -5.55
N LEU A 182 -7.40 -29.78 -4.24
CA LEU A 182 -8.06 -30.68 -3.30
C LEU A 182 -9.52 -30.23 -3.17
N LEU A 183 -10.44 -31.18 -3.32
CA LEU A 183 -11.83 -30.96 -2.94
C LEU A 183 -11.87 -30.45 -1.49
N PRO A 184 -12.71 -29.44 -1.16
CA PRO A 184 -12.85 -28.95 0.20
C PRO A 184 -13.09 -30.12 1.17
N CYS A 185 -12.11 -30.42 2.00
CA CYS A 185 -12.20 -31.43 3.05
C CYS A 185 -11.97 -30.80 4.42
N ASP A 186 -12.50 -31.45 5.44
CA ASP A 186 -12.47 -30.94 6.80
C ASP A 186 -11.03 -30.82 7.32
N GLU A 187 -10.14 -31.72 6.91
CA GLU A 187 -8.73 -31.68 7.34
C GLU A 187 -7.98 -30.43 6.85
N LEU A 188 -8.18 -30.05 5.58
CA LEU A 188 -7.60 -28.84 5.01
C LEU A 188 -8.13 -27.59 5.73
N HIS A 189 -9.42 -27.59 6.02
CA HIS A 189 -10.07 -26.50 6.72
C HIS A 189 -9.52 -26.32 8.14
N TRP A 190 -9.38 -27.40 8.91
CA TRP A 190 -8.82 -27.38 10.26
C TRP A 190 -7.35 -26.92 10.29
N LEU A 191 -6.54 -27.34 9.32
CA LEU A 191 -5.15 -26.87 9.23
C LEU A 191 -5.07 -25.37 8.95
N ARG A 192 -5.90 -24.84 8.04
CA ARG A 192 -5.97 -23.39 7.78
C ARG A 192 -6.37 -22.61 9.03
N GLN A 193 -7.44 -23.04 9.72
CA GLN A 193 -7.84 -22.45 11.00
C GLN A 193 -6.70 -22.43 12.03
N TYR A 194 -6.03 -23.58 12.21
CA TYR A 194 -4.89 -23.70 13.12
C TYR A 194 -3.79 -22.69 12.78
N THR A 195 -3.39 -22.60 11.50
CA THR A 195 -2.33 -21.68 11.09
C THR A 195 -2.73 -20.22 11.26
N SER A 196 -3.96 -19.84 10.94
CA SER A 196 -4.46 -18.47 11.08
C SER A 196 -4.48 -18.02 12.54
N VAL A 197 -5.02 -18.85 13.44
CA VAL A 197 -5.07 -18.56 14.88
C VAL A 197 -3.67 -18.51 15.50
N ARG A 198 -2.82 -19.49 15.19
CA ARG A 198 -1.46 -19.55 15.76
C ARG A 198 -0.54 -18.45 15.26
N LEU A 199 -0.70 -18.01 14.02
CA LEU A 199 0.16 -16.97 13.44
C LEU A 199 -0.40 -15.56 13.62
N GLY A 200 -1.64 -15.42 14.09
CA GLY A 200 -2.31 -14.12 14.23
C GLY A 200 -2.54 -13.46 12.88
N THR A 201 -2.80 -14.25 11.83
CA THR A 201 -2.97 -13.74 10.45
C THR A 201 -4.26 -14.25 9.85
N THR A 202 -4.86 -13.44 8.99
CA THR A 202 -6.16 -13.71 8.35
C THR A 202 -6.05 -13.99 6.86
N ALA A 203 -4.85 -14.36 6.40
CA ALA A 203 -4.50 -14.44 5.00
C ALA A 203 -4.96 -15.71 4.27
N GLU A 204 -5.76 -16.59 4.88
CA GLU A 204 -6.17 -17.85 4.25
C GLU A 204 -7.67 -18.07 4.37
N THR A 205 -8.42 -17.41 3.50
CA THR A 205 -9.86 -17.63 3.32
C THR A 205 -10.15 -19.14 3.15
N PRO A 206 -11.19 -19.70 3.78
CA PRO A 206 -11.56 -21.09 3.59
C PRO A 206 -11.78 -21.43 2.11
N ALA A 207 -11.35 -22.61 1.67
CA ALA A 207 -11.45 -23.06 0.27
C ALA A 207 -12.90 -23.06 -0.26
N ASP A 208 -13.88 -23.07 0.64
CA ASP A 208 -15.28 -22.86 0.36
C ASP A 208 -15.76 -21.60 1.11
N ALA A 209 -15.93 -20.50 0.37
CA ALA A 209 -16.37 -19.23 0.94
C ALA A 209 -17.78 -19.30 1.55
N SER A 210 -18.58 -20.31 1.18
CA SER A 210 -19.98 -20.48 1.64
C SER A 210 -20.11 -21.31 2.91
N ARG A 211 -19.04 -21.99 3.34
CA ARG A 211 -19.05 -22.86 4.51
C ARG A 211 -18.52 -22.12 5.75
N PRO A 212 -19.26 -22.12 6.88
CA PRO A 212 -18.76 -21.56 8.13
C PRO A 212 -17.61 -22.41 8.68
N ALA A 213 -16.82 -21.81 9.57
CA ALA A 213 -15.78 -22.56 10.24
C ALA A 213 -16.36 -23.75 11.01
N LEU A 214 -15.76 -24.94 10.82
CA LEU A 214 -16.10 -26.11 11.62
C LEU A 214 -15.41 -26.04 12.96
N PRO A 215 -16.06 -26.49 14.05
CA PRO A 215 -15.35 -26.70 15.30
C PRO A 215 -14.22 -27.71 15.06
N LEU A 216 -13.08 -27.47 15.69
CA LEU A 216 -11.95 -28.38 15.61
C LEU A 216 -12.28 -29.71 16.30
N PRO A 217 -11.70 -30.83 15.83
CA PRO A 217 -11.87 -32.11 16.49
C PRO A 217 -11.36 -32.07 17.92
N ALA A 218 -12.14 -32.64 18.85
CA ALA A 218 -11.82 -32.65 20.28
C ALA A 218 -10.44 -33.26 20.60
N TRP A 219 -9.94 -34.16 19.75
CA TRP A 219 -8.64 -34.83 19.92
C TRP A 219 -7.42 -33.92 19.62
N ILE A 220 -7.61 -32.78 18.94
CA ILE A 220 -6.55 -31.77 18.76
C ILE A 220 -6.32 -30.99 20.06
N GLY A 221 -7.35 -30.85 20.91
CA GLY A 221 -7.27 -30.20 22.21
C GLY A 221 -7.32 -28.67 22.14
N GLU A 222 -8.22 -28.06 22.93
CA GLU A 222 -8.48 -26.61 22.94
C GLU A 222 -7.23 -25.77 23.23
N SER A 223 -6.33 -26.24 24.11
CA SER A 223 -5.06 -25.57 24.44
C SER A 223 -4.07 -25.43 23.26
N LYS A 224 -4.27 -26.17 22.17
CA LYS A 224 -3.44 -26.06 20.96
C LYS A 224 -3.86 -24.89 20.07
N MET A 225 -5.04 -24.31 20.33
CA MET A 225 -5.65 -23.22 19.56
C MET A 225 -5.55 -21.85 20.23
N GLU A 226 -4.77 -21.73 21.30
CA GLU A 226 -4.48 -20.41 21.84
C GLU A 226 -3.58 -19.64 20.88
N PRO A 227 -3.85 -18.35 20.59
CA PRO A 227 -2.91 -17.51 19.87
C PRO A 227 -1.60 -17.40 20.67
N VAL A 228 -0.50 -17.12 19.97
CA VAL A 228 0.78 -16.88 20.63
C VAL A 228 0.62 -15.72 21.61
N ARG A 229 1.07 -15.89 22.86
CA ARG A 229 0.87 -14.95 23.99
C ARG A 229 1.20 -13.47 23.76
N HIS A 230 1.87 -13.14 22.65
CA HIS A 230 2.25 -11.77 22.29
C HIS A 230 1.24 -11.06 21.38
N PHE A 231 0.23 -11.76 20.86
CA PHE A 231 -0.82 -11.12 20.06
C PHE A 231 -1.96 -10.64 20.95
N ARG A 232 -2.35 -9.37 20.76
CA ARG A 232 -3.57 -8.83 21.35
C ARG A 232 -4.75 -9.31 20.51
N CYS A 233 -5.53 -10.26 21.05
CA CYS A 233 -6.80 -10.67 20.45
C CYS A 233 -7.77 -9.49 20.39
N ALA A 234 -8.46 -9.35 19.26
CA ALA A 234 -9.49 -8.33 19.12
C ALA A 234 -10.79 -8.74 19.83
N ARG A 235 -11.60 -7.76 20.22
CA ARG A 235 -12.96 -7.97 20.71
C ARG A 235 -13.88 -7.05 19.92
N LEU A 236 -14.94 -7.61 19.36
CA LEU A 236 -15.89 -6.87 18.55
C LEU A 236 -17.18 -6.60 19.34
N ALA A 237 -17.60 -5.35 19.37
CA ALA A 237 -18.99 -5.00 19.65
C ALA A 237 -19.74 -4.97 18.31
N VAL A 238 -20.82 -5.74 18.20
CA VAL A 238 -21.63 -5.79 16.98
C VAL A 238 -23.02 -5.27 17.30
N THR A 239 -23.45 -4.26 16.53
CA THR A 239 -24.80 -3.70 16.60
C THR A 239 -25.47 -3.86 15.25
N VAL A 240 -26.78 -4.14 15.26
CA VAL A 240 -27.56 -4.35 14.04
C VAL A 240 -28.59 -3.24 13.94
N HIS A 241 -28.55 -2.52 12.83
CA HIS A 241 -29.49 -1.44 12.53
C HIS A 241 -30.20 -1.73 11.21
N TYR A 242 -31.50 -1.44 11.15
CA TYR A 242 -32.25 -1.51 9.90
C TYR A 242 -32.28 -0.15 9.22
N ASP A 243 -31.71 -0.06 8.02
CA ASP A 243 -31.79 1.11 7.18
C ASP A 243 -33.08 1.07 6.34
N ARG A 244 -34.07 1.85 6.76
CA ARG A 244 -35.38 1.97 6.09
C ARG A 244 -35.29 2.58 4.69
N SER A 245 -34.26 3.38 4.41
CA SER A 245 -34.12 4.09 3.14
C SER A 245 -33.63 3.20 2.02
N ALA A 246 -32.78 2.23 2.35
CA ALA A 246 -32.13 1.32 1.42
C ALA A 246 -32.64 -0.14 1.52
N ASP A 247 -33.56 -0.42 2.44
CA ASP A 247 -34.10 -1.76 2.75
C ASP A 247 -33.02 -2.82 3.03
N HIS A 248 -32.00 -2.42 3.82
CA HIS A 248 -30.86 -3.26 4.20
C HIS A 248 -30.68 -3.33 5.71
N LEU A 249 -30.17 -4.46 6.20
CA LEU A 249 -29.60 -4.55 7.54
C LEU A 249 -28.15 -4.07 7.49
N VAL A 250 -27.77 -3.22 8.43
CA VAL A 250 -26.40 -2.74 8.61
C VAL A 250 -25.87 -3.33 9.91
N LEU A 251 -24.86 -4.19 9.82
CA LEU A 251 -24.07 -4.61 10.97
C LEU A 251 -22.95 -3.61 11.16
N HIS A 252 -22.98 -2.88 12.27
CA HIS A 252 -21.88 -2.01 12.68
C HIS A 252 -21.00 -2.77 13.66
N ILE A 253 -19.74 -2.95 13.27
CA ILE A 253 -18.76 -3.77 13.97
C ILE A 253 -17.65 -2.84 14.45
N ARG A 254 -17.45 -2.77 15.78
CA ARG A 254 -16.46 -1.90 16.41
C ARG A 254 -15.49 -2.70 17.26
N GLU A 255 -14.19 -2.43 17.16
CA GLU A 255 -13.23 -2.95 18.12
C GLU A 255 -13.43 -2.27 19.48
N THR A 256 -13.45 -3.04 20.57
CA THR A 256 -13.58 -2.52 21.94
C THR A 256 -12.48 -3.02 22.86
N SER A 257 -12.00 -2.16 23.75
CA SER A 257 -11.00 -2.47 24.77
C SER A 257 -11.57 -2.90 26.11
N GLU A 258 -12.87 -2.70 26.38
CA GLU A 258 -13.47 -2.90 27.70
C GLU A 258 -13.99 -4.33 27.91
N ALA A 259 -13.55 -4.96 28.98
CA ALA A 259 -14.07 -6.25 29.45
C ALA A 259 -15.37 -6.11 30.28
N GLY A 260 -15.93 -4.90 30.43
CA GLY A 260 -16.95 -4.58 31.44
C GLY A 260 -18.15 -3.74 31.00
N GLY A 261 -18.30 -3.39 29.72
CA GLY A 261 -19.51 -2.75 29.21
C GLY A 261 -20.64 -3.78 29.04
N ALA A 262 -21.86 -3.45 29.44
CA ALA A 262 -23.04 -4.33 29.48
C ALA A 262 -23.56 -4.82 28.10
N GLY A 263 -22.72 -4.84 27.05
CA GLY A 263 -23.04 -5.34 25.71
C GLY A 263 -22.34 -6.67 25.42
N GLU A 264 -23.03 -7.57 24.73
CA GLU A 264 -22.45 -8.82 24.24
C GLU A 264 -21.30 -8.51 23.25
N THR A 265 -20.09 -8.97 23.57
CA THR A 265 -18.89 -8.77 22.73
C THR A 265 -18.43 -10.11 22.16
N ILE A 266 -17.98 -10.09 20.91
CA ILE A 266 -17.47 -11.26 20.19
C ILE A 266 -15.93 -11.28 20.33
N PRO A 267 -15.35 -12.19 21.12
CA PRO A 267 -13.90 -12.37 21.16
C PRO A 267 -13.42 -12.97 19.84
N LEU A 268 -12.36 -12.39 19.27
CA LEU A 268 -11.68 -12.95 18.11
C LEU A 268 -10.38 -13.64 18.54
N PRO A 269 -10.06 -14.82 17.99
CA PRO A 269 -8.79 -15.51 18.28
C PRO A 269 -7.58 -14.88 17.55
N THR A 270 -7.78 -13.82 16.76
CA THR A 270 -6.76 -13.12 15.96
C THR A 270 -6.88 -11.60 16.14
N PRO A 271 -5.80 -10.83 15.92
CA PRO A 271 -5.88 -9.37 15.82
C PRO A 271 -6.60 -8.92 14.54
N LEU A 272 -7.05 -7.67 14.50
CA LEU A 272 -7.60 -7.08 13.27
C LEU A 272 -6.47 -6.76 12.26
N PRO A 273 -6.75 -6.82 10.94
CA PRO A 273 -8.03 -7.21 10.33
C PRO A 273 -8.33 -8.72 10.46
N ALA A 274 -9.58 -9.08 10.76
CA ALA A 274 -10.00 -10.46 11.04
C ALA A 274 -11.08 -10.98 10.09
N GLU A 275 -11.10 -12.29 9.80
CA GLU A 275 -12.16 -12.90 9.00
C GLU A 275 -13.35 -13.31 9.88
N LEU A 276 -14.55 -12.94 9.46
CA LEU A 276 -15.82 -13.28 10.11
C LEU A 276 -16.81 -13.81 9.07
N HIS A 277 -17.32 -15.02 9.28
CA HIS A 277 -18.35 -15.59 8.41
C HIS A 277 -19.73 -15.08 8.84
N VAL A 278 -20.46 -14.51 7.89
CA VAL A 278 -21.80 -13.95 8.13
C VAL A 278 -22.82 -14.77 7.36
N ASP A 279 -23.76 -15.37 8.08
CA ASP A 279 -24.91 -16.08 7.54
C ASP A 279 -26.18 -15.34 7.93
N CYS A 280 -26.94 -14.91 6.93
CA CYS A 280 -28.21 -14.22 7.10
C CYS A 280 -29.20 -14.72 6.04
N ALA A 281 -30.43 -15.02 6.47
CA ALA A 281 -31.45 -15.56 5.60
C ALA A 281 -31.75 -14.61 4.42
N GLY A 282 -31.66 -15.14 3.19
CA GLY A 282 -31.83 -14.38 1.95
C GLY A 282 -30.53 -13.87 1.32
N THR A 283 -29.40 -14.04 1.99
CA THR A 283 -28.06 -13.68 1.47
C THR A 283 -27.17 -14.91 1.39
N PRO A 284 -26.30 -15.04 0.37
CA PRO A 284 -25.31 -16.10 0.35
C PRO A 284 -24.32 -15.89 1.50
N ALA A 285 -24.23 -16.89 2.38
CA ALA A 285 -23.31 -16.87 3.49
C ALA A 285 -21.87 -16.74 2.98
N ARG A 286 -21.08 -15.85 3.58
CA ARG A 286 -19.69 -15.62 3.15
C ARG A 286 -18.79 -15.10 4.26
N TRP A 287 -17.50 -15.29 4.05
CA TRP A 287 -16.44 -14.67 4.85
C TRP A 287 -16.25 -13.20 4.50
N HIS A 288 -16.17 -12.36 5.53
CA HIS A 288 -15.89 -10.94 5.45
C HIS A 288 -14.60 -10.61 6.20
N VAL A 289 -13.70 -9.85 5.58
CA VAL A 289 -12.54 -9.27 6.28
C VAL A 289 -13.04 -8.02 7.01
N ILE A 290 -12.82 -7.98 8.32
CA ILE A 290 -13.33 -6.97 9.25
C ILE A 290 -12.17 -6.13 9.80
N HIS A 291 -12.37 -4.83 9.85
CA HIS A 291 -11.50 -3.82 10.46
C HIS A 291 -12.17 -3.18 11.70
N GLY A 292 -11.47 -2.27 12.39
CA GLY A 292 -11.86 -1.76 13.71
C GLY A 292 -13.17 -0.96 13.78
N ASP A 293 -13.74 -0.55 12.64
CA ASP A 293 -15.00 0.21 12.57
C ASP A 293 -15.76 -0.04 11.25
N ASP A 294 -16.08 -1.30 10.96
CA ASP A 294 -16.72 -1.68 9.70
C ASP A 294 -18.25 -1.64 9.75
N ARG A 295 -18.86 -1.34 8.60
CA ARG A 295 -20.32 -1.39 8.38
C ARG A 295 -20.65 -2.35 7.24
N LEU A 296 -21.18 -3.53 7.58
CA LEU A 296 -21.60 -4.52 6.60
C LEU A 296 -23.08 -4.38 6.26
N ARG A 297 -23.37 -4.20 4.96
CA ARG A 297 -24.74 -4.16 4.44
C ARG A 297 -25.18 -5.56 4.02
N LEU A 298 -26.29 -6.03 4.60
CA LEU A 298 -26.93 -7.31 4.26
C LEU A 298 -28.28 -7.06 3.58
N PRO A 299 -28.49 -7.59 2.36
CA PRO A 299 -29.81 -7.67 1.73
C PRO A 299 -30.86 -8.36 2.61
N ILE A 300 -32.09 -7.86 2.57
CA ILE A 300 -33.23 -8.46 3.27
C ILE A 300 -34.08 -9.22 2.26
N GLY A 301 -34.39 -10.49 2.56
CA GLY A 301 -35.39 -11.26 1.81
C GLY A 301 -36.82 -10.88 2.20
N SER A 302 -37.76 -10.91 1.24
CA SER A 302 -39.10 -10.31 1.37
C SER A 302 -40.08 -10.98 2.35
N ALA A 303 -39.67 -11.87 3.27
CA ALA A 303 -40.63 -12.78 3.94
C ALA A 303 -40.63 -12.90 5.48
N ALA A 304 -39.70 -12.33 6.25
CA ALA A 304 -39.64 -12.57 7.71
C ALA A 304 -39.60 -11.31 8.60
N THR A 305 -40.44 -11.25 9.65
CA THR A 305 -40.48 -10.18 10.67
C THR A 305 -39.25 -10.15 11.59
N SER A 306 -38.48 -11.24 11.62
CA SER A 306 -37.16 -11.31 12.25
C SER A 306 -36.23 -12.16 11.38
N LEU A 307 -34.97 -11.75 11.28
CA LEU A 307 -33.94 -12.49 10.57
C LEU A 307 -32.83 -12.85 11.57
N PRO A 308 -32.59 -14.14 11.85
CA PRO A 308 -31.42 -14.53 12.63
C PRO A 308 -30.17 -14.30 11.79
N ILE A 309 -29.23 -13.54 12.33
CA ILE A 309 -27.89 -13.40 11.75
C ILE A 309 -26.96 -14.29 12.57
N VAL A 310 -26.25 -15.20 11.91
CA VAL A 310 -25.27 -16.08 12.56
C VAL A 310 -23.87 -15.64 12.13
N LEU A 311 -23.09 -15.21 13.10
CA LEU A 311 -21.68 -14.86 12.93
C LEU A 311 -20.84 -16.06 13.37
N THR A 312 -19.90 -16.51 12.53
CA THR A 312 -18.96 -17.58 12.89
C THR A 312 -17.52 -17.08 12.77
N THR A 313 -16.78 -17.16 13.87
CA THR A 313 -15.34 -16.81 13.92
C THR A 313 -14.47 -17.95 13.39
N ILE A 314 -13.20 -17.68 13.10
CA ILE A 314 -12.28 -18.65 12.48
C ILE A 314 -11.98 -19.90 13.33
N ASP A 315 -12.18 -19.84 14.65
CA ASP A 315 -12.10 -20.98 15.57
C ASP A 315 -13.40 -21.82 15.63
N GLY A 316 -14.43 -21.41 14.89
CA GLY A 316 -15.73 -22.07 14.84
C GLY A 316 -16.73 -21.59 15.89
N SER A 317 -16.39 -20.60 16.72
CA SER A 317 -17.34 -20.02 17.69
C SER A 317 -18.48 -19.33 16.95
N ARG A 318 -19.73 -19.59 17.36
CA ARG A 318 -20.95 -19.08 16.70
C ARG A 318 -21.71 -18.14 17.61
N TYR A 319 -22.10 -16.99 17.05
CA TYR A 319 -22.85 -15.94 17.73
C TYR A 319 -24.12 -15.68 16.93
N ARG A 320 -25.28 -15.70 17.60
CA ARG A 320 -26.57 -15.46 16.98
C ARG A 320 -27.08 -14.08 17.39
N LEU A 321 -27.35 -13.24 16.41
CA LEU A 321 -27.94 -11.93 16.59
C LEU A 321 -29.40 -11.96 16.11
N GLU A 322 -30.29 -11.31 16.85
CA GLU A 322 -31.67 -11.10 16.43
C GLU A 322 -31.84 -9.68 15.90
N ALA A 323 -32.13 -9.56 14.60
CA ALA A 323 -32.58 -8.31 14.02
C ALA A 323 -34.11 -8.22 14.11
N ARG A 324 -34.65 -7.30 14.92
CA ARG A 324 -36.08 -6.97 14.88
C ARG A 324 -36.36 -6.04 13.72
N LEU A 325 -37.11 -6.53 12.73
CA LEU A 325 -37.60 -5.70 11.64
C LEU A 325 -38.91 -5.02 12.08
N PRO A 326 -39.18 -3.77 11.69
CA PRO A 326 -40.44 -3.11 11.99
C PRO A 326 -41.65 -3.91 11.45
N ASP A 327 -42.73 -4.01 12.24
CA ASP A 327 -43.97 -4.72 11.86
C ASP A 327 -44.67 -4.09 10.64
N ASP A 328 -44.41 -2.81 10.40
CA ASP A 328 -44.90 -2.08 9.24
C ASP A 328 -43.85 -2.09 8.13
N ARG A 329 -43.92 -3.12 7.28
CA ARG A 329 -43.20 -3.18 6.00
C ARG A 329 -43.91 -2.40 4.90
N SER A 330 -44.87 -1.53 5.23
CA SER A 330 -45.42 -0.63 4.22
C SER A 330 -44.26 0.20 3.66
N PRO A 331 -44.19 0.34 2.32
CA PRO A 331 -43.21 1.24 1.73
C PRO A 331 -43.38 2.60 2.42
N PRO A 332 -42.31 3.33 2.74
CA PRO A 332 -42.46 4.68 3.25
C PRO A 332 -43.42 5.41 2.33
N LEU A 333 -44.44 6.06 2.89
CA LEU A 333 -45.33 6.91 2.11
C LEU A 333 -44.42 7.82 1.28
N PRO A 334 -44.52 7.79 -0.07
CA PRO A 334 -43.61 8.55 -0.90
C PRO A 334 -43.68 10.00 -0.44
N ALA A 335 -42.52 10.63 -0.19
CA ALA A 335 -42.49 12.03 0.22
C ALA A 335 -43.32 12.83 -0.81
N ARG A 336 -44.44 13.42 -0.39
CA ARG A 336 -45.37 14.11 -1.28
C ARG A 336 -44.99 15.58 -1.37
N LEU A 337 -44.75 16.06 -2.59
CA LEU A 337 -44.45 17.47 -2.88
C LEU A 337 -45.32 18.00 -4.02
N LEU A 338 -45.47 19.32 -4.08
CA LEU A 338 -46.08 20.01 -5.21
C LEU A 338 -44.98 20.40 -6.20
N LEU A 339 -45.02 19.87 -7.42
CA LEU A 339 -44.13 20.26 -8.50
C LEU A 339 -44.81 21.38 -9.31
N SER A 340 -44.41 22.62 -9.01
CA SER A 340 -44.94 23.82 -9.65
C SER A 340 -44.19 24.10 -10.96
N HIS A 341 -44.95 24.42 -12.00
CA HIS A 341 -44.44 24.70 -13.34
C HIS A 341 -45.26 25.76 -14.07
N LEU A 342 -44.64 26.43 -15.05
CA LEU A 342 -45.34 27.28 -15.99
C LEU A 342 -46.09 26.47 -17.05
N PRO A 343 -47.15 27.01 -17.69
CA PRO A 343 -47.86 26.32 -18.77
C PRO A 343 -46.94 25.85 -19.91
N GLU A 344 -45.89 26.60 -20.20
CA GLU A 344 -44.89 26.31 -21.22
C GLU A 344 -43.99 25.11 -20.87
N ASP A 345 -43.87 24.77 -19.58
CA ASP A 345 -43.01 23.70 -19.06
C ASP A 345 -43.78 22.40 -18.74
N ARG A 346 -45.05 22.28 -19.15
CA ARG A 346 -45.95 21.19 -18.74
C ARG A 346 -45.43 19.80 -19.11
N GLU A 347 -44.84 19.62 -20.29
CA GLU A 347 -44.26 18.32 -20.68
C GLU A 347 -43.01 17.98 -19.87
N GLN A 348 -42.17 18.99 -19.64
CA GLN A 348 -40.96 18.88 -18.84
C GLN A 348 -41.28 18.52 -17.38
N ALA A 349 -42.33 19.13 -16.81
CA ALA A 349 -42.83 18.84 -15.48
C ALA A 349 -43.38 17.40 -15.36
N ARG A 350 -44.09 16.90 -16.38
CA ARG A 350 -44.55 15.50 -16.41
C ARG A 350 -43.39 14.51 -16.44
N ALA A 351 -42.33 14.81 -17.20
CA ALA A 351 -41.15 13.96 -17.27
C ALA A 351 -40.42 13.87 -15.92
N ILE A 352 -40.28 15.01 -15.23
CA ILE A 352 -39.65 15.10 -13.91
C ILE A 352 -40.51 14.43 -12.84
N ALA A 353 -41.83 14.60 -12.86
CA ALA A 353 -42.75 13.89 -11.97
C ALA A 353 -42.65 12.35 -12.16
N GLY A 354 -42.45 11.90 -13.40
CA GLY A 354 -42.16 10.50 -13.71
C GLY A 354 -40.82 10.02 -13.16
N TRP A 355 -39.78 10.84 -13.25
CA TRP A 355 -38.46 10.55 -12.69
C TRP A 355 -38.48 10.50 -11.15
N LEU A 356 -39.12 11.46 -10.49
CA LEU A 356 -39.31 11.48 -9.02
C LEU A 356 -40.02 10.21 -8.54
N ARG A 357 -41.07 9.80 -9.27
CA ARG A 357 -41.82 8.58 -8.94
C ARG A 357 -40.97 7.32 -9.04
N ARG A 358 -40.11 7.20 -10.06
CA ARG A 358 -39.17 6.06 -10.18
C ARG A 358 -38.16 6.01 -9.03
N ASN A 359 -37.86 7.16 -8.44
CA ASN A 359 -36.94 7.31 -7.30
C ASN A 359 -37.66 7.44 -5.94
N GLY A 360 -38.92 6.99 -5.84
CA GLY A 360 -39.64 6.90 -4.56
C GLY A 360 -40.23 8.20 -4.02
N ILE A 361 -40.24 9.30 -4.80
CA ILE A 361 -40.80 10.60 -4.41
C ILE A 361 -42.12 10.85 -5.13
N GLY A 362 -43.17 11.17 -4.36
CA GLY A 362 -44.50 11.46 -4.89
C GLY A 362 -44.62 12.93 -5.23
N SER A 363 -45.05 13.27 -6.45
CA SER A 363 -45.29 14.67 -6.84
C SER A 363 -46.67 14.86 -7.44
N GLU A 364 -47.28 16.00 -7.11
CA GLU A 364 -48.50 16.51 -7.73
C GLU A 364 -48.16 17.76 -8.56
N LEU A 365 -48.59 17.80 -9.82
CA LEU A 365 -48.29 18.91 -10.72
C LEU A 365 -49.23 20.08 -10.46
N VAL A 366 -48.66 21.26 -10.27
CA VAL A 366 -49.41 22.50 -10.09
C VAL A 366 -48.98 23.49 -11.16
N GLU A 367 -49.92 23.95 -11.98
CA GLU A 367 -49.65 24.97 -13.00
C GLU A 367 -49.79 26.36 -12.39
N GLU A 368 -48.78 27.22 -12.55
CA GLU A 368 -48.83 28.59 -12.07
C GLU A 368 -49.79 29.44 -12.95
N VAL A 369 -50.91 29.88 -12.37
CA VAL A 369 -51.89 30.76 -13.04
C VAL A 369 -51.63 32.20 -12.65
N VAL A 370 -51.49 33.09 -13.65
CA VAL A 370 -51.32 34.53 -13.45
C VAL A 370 -52.64 35.13 -12.97
N ALA A 371 -52.73 35.56 -11.72
CA ALA A 371 -53.81 36.43 -11.28
C ALA A 371 -53.47 37.90 -11.62
N PRO A 372 -54.34 38.65 -12.31
CA PRO A 372 -54.16 40.08 -12.46
C PRO A 372 -54.47 40.75 -11.12
N SER A 373 -53.43 41.24 -10.44
CA SER A 373 -53.46 42.25 -9.36
C SER A 373 -54.82 42.42 -8.64
N ALA A 374 -55.09 41.59 -7.62
CA ALA A 374 -56.21 41.80 -6.71
C ALA A 374 -55.69 41.98 -5.28
N ARG A 375 -55.88 43.18 -4.73
CA ARG A 375 -55.68 43.48 -3.31
C ARG A 375 -56.78 42.78 -2.49
N GLY A 376 -56.35 41.92 -1.56
CA GLY A 376 -56.97 41.69 -0.25
C GLY A 376 -58.10 40.67 -0.15
N SER A 377 -57.87 39.62 0.66
CA SER A 377 -58.67 39.26 1.84
C SER A 377 -58.08 38.01 2.48
N GLY A 378 -57.96 38.00 3.82
CA GLY A 378 -57.36 36.91 4.58
C GLY A 378 -58.09 35.55 4.47
N ASP A 379 -57.39 34.53 4.96
CA ASP A 379 -57.77 33.11 5.06
C ASP A 379 -57.73 32.29 3.76
N GLU A 380 -56.58 32.26 3.07
CA GLU A 380 -56.23 31.10 2.23
C GLU A 380 -55.37 30.09 3.01
N PRO A 381 -55.69 28.78 2.97
CA PRO A 381 -54.95 27.77 3.71
C PRO A 381 -53.56 27.59 3.10
N THR A 382 -52.53 27.88 3.89
CA THR A 382 -51.13 27.55 3.60
C THR A 382 -51.02 26.11 3.10
N PRO A 383 -50.42 25.84 1.92
CA PRO A 383 -50.30 24.47 1.43
C PRO A 383 -49.45 23.65 2.40
N ALA A 384 -49.98 22.53 2.87
CA ALA A 384 -49.32 21.65 3.85
C ALA A 384 -48.14 20.85 3.25
N LEU A 385 -47.93 20.89 1.93
CA LEU A 385 -46.90 20.14 1.22
C LEU A 385 -45.75 21.07 0.76
N PRO A 386 -44.50 20.58 0.75
CA PRO A 386 -43.36 21.32 0.18
C PRO A 386 -43.57 21.61 -1.31
N ILE A 387 -43.14 22.78 -1.77
CA ILE A 387 -43.26 23.20 -3.17
C ILE A 387 -41.89 23.17 -3.84
N LEU A 388 -41.76 22.36 -4.90
CA LEU A 388 -40.60 22.32 -5.77
C LEU A 388 -40.96 23.02 -7.08
N ARG A 389 -40.27 24.11 -7.43
CA ARG A 389 -40.56 24.91 -8.63
C ARG A 389 -39.55 24.66 -9.73
N LEU A 390 -40.00 24.48 -10.97
CA LEU A 390 -39.10 24.35 -12.11
C LEU A 390 -38.47 25.70 -12.48
N TRP A 391 -37.14 25.74 -12.51
CA TRP A 391 -36.37 26.87 -13.01
C TRP A 391 -35.85 26.58 -14.42
N THR A 392 -36.54 27.17 -15.40
CA THR A 392 -36.31 26.97 -16.85
C THR A 392 -35.97 28.30 -17.54
N PRO A 393 -35.46 28.29 -18.78
CA PRO A 393 -35.33 29.50 -19.59
C PRO A 393 -36.65 30.24 -19.82
N ALA A 394 -37.80 29.54 -19.74
CA ALA A 394 -39.12 30.17 -19.78
C ALA A 394 -39.39 30.96 -18.49
N ALA A 395 -39.09 30.37 -17.32
CA ALA A 395 -39.20 31.05 -16.02
C ALA A 395 -38.27 32.28 -15.92
N GLN A 396 -37.02 32.18 -16.39
CA GLN A 396 -36.08 33.30 -16.40
C GLN A 396 -36.56 34.46 -17.29
N ARG A 397 -37.03 34.17 -18.52
CA ARG A 397 -37.59 35.20 -19.42
C ARG A 397 -38.83 35.86 -18.83
N ARG A 398 -39.65 35.11 -18.09
CA ARG A 398 -40.85 35.61 -17.43
C ARG A 398 -40.50 36.53 -16.25
N GLN A 399 -39.46 36.19 -15.49
CA GLN A 399 -38.92 37.06 -14.42
C GLN A 399 -38.42 38.41 -14.97
N GLN A 400 -37.84 38.43 -16.17
CA GLN A 400 -37.37 39.66 -16.81
C GLN A 400 -38.51 40.57 -17.32
N VAL A 401 -39.71 40.01 -17.56
CA VAL A 401 -40.87 40.75 -18.07
C VAL A 401 -41.82 41.19 -16.94
N ALA A 402 -41.94 40.39 -15.87
CA ALA A 402 -42.77 40.69 -14.70
C ALA A 402 -41.96 41.37 -13.59
N ALA A 403 -41.79 42.70 -13.68
CA ALA A 403 -41.06 43.50 -12.68
C ALA A 403 -41.86 43.75 -11.37
N GLY A 404 -42.49 42.72 -10.80
CA GLY A 404 -43.26 42.85 -9.57
C GLY A 404 -43.48 41.51 -8.86
N ASP A 405 -43.33 41.53 -7.54
CA ASP A 405 -43.40 40.40 -6.62
C ASP A 405 -44.51 39.40 -6.98
N LEU A 406 -44.11 38.17 -7.28
CA LEU A 406 -45.02 37.03 -7.21
C LEU A 406 -45.31 36.82 -5.72
N ASP A 407 -46.56 37.01 -5.31
CA ASP A 407 -47.01 36.77 -3.94
C ASP A 407 -46.99 35.26 -3.69
N LEU A 408 -45.94 34.76 -3.04
CA LEU A 408 -45.74 33.33 -2.82
C LEU A 408 -46.16 32.95 -1.40
N PRO A 409 -46.98 31.89 -1.23
CA PRO A 409 -47.40 31.44 0.10
C PRO A 409 -46.19 31.00 0.92
N ALA A 410 -46.24 31.22 2.24
CA ALA A 410 -45.19 30.96 3.23
C ALA A 410 -44.85 29.46 3.47
N ALA A 411 -44.99 28.63 2.43
CA ALA A 411 -44.68 27.21 2.45
C ALA A 411 -43.22 26.96 2.01
N ARG A 412 -42.65 25.89 2.57
CA ARG A 412 -41.30 25.41 2.29
C ARG A 412 -41.07 25.24 0.78
N SER A 413 -40.19 26.04 0.18
CA SER A 413 -40.03 26.11 -1.27
C SER A 413 -38.59 25.96 -1.74
N ALA A 414 -38.37 25.19 -2.81
CA ALA A 414 -37.08 25.03 -3.46
C ALA A 414 -37.20 25.19 -4.99
N LEU A 415 -36.14 25.67 -5.62
CA LEU A 415 -36.01 25.78 -7.07
C LEU A 415 -35.28 24.57 -7.62
N LEU A 416 -35.84 23.95 -8.65
CA LEU A 416 -35.24 22.84 -9.39
C LEU A 416 -34.72 23.35 -10.74
N ARG A 417 -33.40 23.55 -10.85
CA ARG A 417 -32.76 24.03 -12.07
C ARG A 417 -32.33 22.87 -12.95
N LEU A 418 -32.85 22.82 -14.17
CA LEU A 418 -32.58 21.75 -15.13
C LEU A 418 -31.36 22.01 -16.01
N ASP A 419 -31.03 23.29 -16.20
CA ASP A 419 -29.92 23.72 -17.03
C ASP A 419 -29.06 24.71 -16.21
N PRO A 420 -27.82 24.34 -15.86
CA PRO A 420 -26.90 25.20 -15.13
C PRO A 420 -26.54 26.50 -15.86
N ALA A 421 -26.75 26.56 -17.19
CA ALA A 421 -26.52 27.75 -18.00
C ALA A 421 -27.61 28.82 -17.83
N VAL A 422 -28.73 28.50 -17.16
CA VAL A 422 -29.75 29.47 -16.79
C VAL A 422 -29.30 30.22 -15.53
N ASP A 423 -29.22 31.55 -15.62
CA ASP A 423 -28.81 32.39 -14.49
C ASP A 423 -29.76 32.20 -13.31
N LEU A 424 -29.20 32.35 -12.10
CA LEU A 424 -29.99 32.34 -10.88
C LEU A 424 -30.96 33.53 -10.87
N PRO A 425 -32.14 33.38 -10.23
CA PRO A 425 -33.09 34.47 -10.16
C PRO A 425 -32.53 35.68 -9.41
N GLN A 426 -33.02 36.88 -9.74
CA GLN A 426 -32.69 38.09 -8.97
C GLN A 426 -33.15 37.98 -7.50
N PRO A 427 -32.46 38.66 -6.56
CA PRO A 427 -32.86 38.71 -5.14
C PRO A 427 -34.32 39.17 -5.01
N GLY A 428 -35.17 38.31 -4.44
CA GLY A 428 -36.63 38.54 -4.34
C GLY A 428 -37.48 37.39 -4.91
N TYR A 429 -36.91 36.50 -5.73
CA TYR A 429 -37.58 35.27 -6.14
C TYR A 429 -37.48 34.23 -5.01
N ALA A 430 -38.41 34.30 -4.06
CA ALA A 430 -38.33 33.57 -2.79
C ALA A 430 -38.34 32.04 -2.97
N ALA A 431 -37.17 31.41 -2.82
CA ALA A 431 -37.01 29.98 -2.57
C ALA A 431 -35.91 29.78 -1.51
N GLU A 432 -36.14 28.83 -0.61
CA GLU A 432 -35.21 28.53 0.50
C GLU A 432 -33.93 27.86 0.01
N LYS A 433 -34.00 27.15 -1.13
CA LYS A 433 -32.88 26.37 -1.66
C LYS A 433 -32.99 26.24 -3.18
N VAL A 434 -31.84 26.14 -3.85
CA VAL A 434 -31.73 25.80 -5.28
C VAL A 434 -31.10 24.41 -5.39
N ILE A 435 -31.72 23.55 -6.18
CA ILE A 435 -31.31 22.17 -6.44
C ILE A 435 -31.07 22.04 -7.95
N ASP A 436 -29.84 21.72 -8.34
CA ASP A 436 -29.46 21.45 -9.73
C ASP A 436 -29.80 20.00 -10.09
N LEU A 437 -30.77 19.79 -10.98
CA LEU A 437 -31.12 18.45 -11.45
C LEU A 437 -30.32 18.12 -12.73
N ARG A 438 -29.23 17.36 -12.57
CA ARG A 438 -28.36 16.94 -13.68
C ARG A 438 -28.49 15.43 -13.95
N GLY A 439 -28.28 15.02 -15.20
CA GLY A 439 -28.23 13.61 -15.58
C GLY A 439 -29.55 12.82 -15.50
N TRP A 440 -30.66 13.44 -15.07
CA TRP A 440 -31.94 12.76 -14.82
C TRP A 440 -32.62 12.10 -16.04
N GLN A 441 -32.15 12.42 -17.26
CA GLN A 441 -32.62 11.82 -18.53
C GLN A 441 -31.73 10.68 -19.05
N ASN A 442 -30.55 10.44 -18.47
CA ASN A 442 -29.57 9.51 -19.01
C ASN A 442 -29.17 8.45 -17.96
N ASP A 443 -29.53 7.19 -18.21
CA ASP A 443 -29.24 6.05 -17.32
C ASP A 443 -27.71 5.81 -17.13
N GLN A 444 -26.85 6.35 -18.01
CA GLN A 444 -25.39 6.28 -17.86
C GLN A 444 -24.80 7.33 -16.89
N ALA A 445 -25.59 8.28 -16.40
CA ALA A 445 -25.16 9.35 -15.47
C ALA A 445 -25.65 9.12 -14.02
N ALA A 446 -25.67 7.87 -13.57
CA ALA A 446 -26.27 7.45 -12.28
C ALA A 446 -25.69 8.19 -11.05
N ALA A 447 -24.37 8.41 -11.00
CA ALA A 447 -23.72 9.08 -9.87
C ALA A 447 -24.16 10.54 -9.68
N ILE A 448 -24.46 11.25 -10.79
CA ILE A 448 -24.88 12.66 -10.76
C ILE A 448 -26.36 12.78 -10.38
N ALA A 449 -27.19 11.84 -10.85
CA ALA A 449 -28.59 11.74 -10.45
C ALA A 449 -28.74 11.39 -8.96
N ASP A 450 -27.85 10.55 -8.42
CA ASP A 450 -27.81 10.19 -6.99
C ASP A 450 -27.50 11.39 -6.10
N ASP A 451 -26.60 12.29 -6.51
CA ASP A 451 -26.32 13.50 -5.74
C ASP A 451 -27.52 14.47 -5.69
N SER A 452 -28.17 14.66 -6.84
CA SER A 452 -29.39 15.48 -6.95
C SER A 452 -30.52 14.91 -6.07
N LEU A 453 -30.65 13.58 -6.00
CA LEU A 453 -31.61 12.89 -5.14
C LEU A 453 -31.26 13.03 -3.65
N ARG A 454 -29.98 12.97 -3.27
CA ARG A 454 -29.55 13.22 -1.89
C ARG A 454 -29.89 14.64 -1.44
N GLN A 455 -29.58 15.65 -2.24
CA GLN A 455 -29.91 17.05 -1.93
C GLN A 455 -31.43 17.26 -1.77
N LEU A 456 -32.22 16.64 -2.65
CA LEU A 456 -33.68 16.70 -2.58
C LEU A 456 -34.24 15.97 -1.35
N ASN A 457 -33.68 14.82 -0.97
CA ASN A 457 -34.09 14.07 0.22
C ASN A 457 -33.69 14.76 1.53
N ASN A 458 -32.53 15.41 1.59
CA ASN A 458 -32.11 16.25 2.73
C ASN A 458 -33.05 17.45 2.88
N TRP A 459 -33.41 18.09 1.77
CA TRP A 459 -34.42 19.14 1.77
C TRP A 459 -35.81 18.58 2.08
N LEU A 460 -36.24 17.39 1.68
CA LEU A 460 -37.59 16.92 2.07
C LEU A 460 -37.66 16.53 3.56
N SER A 461 -36.62 15.88 4.08
CA SER A 461 -36.54 15.40 5.46
C SER A 461 -36.39 16.51 6.51
N GLY A 462 -35.97 17.72 6.10
CA GLY A 462 -35.67 18.75 7.08
C GLY A 462 -34.34 18.53 7.79
N ALA A 463 -33.48 17.65 7.27
CA ALA A 463 -32.09 17.52 7.72
C ALA A 463 -31.26 18.79 7.44
N ASP A 464 -31.73 19.64 6.53
CA ASP A 464 -31.22 21.01 6.34
C ASP A 464 -31.74 22.01 7.40
N ARG A 465 -32.53 21.58 8.40
CA ARG A 465 -32.80 22.43 9.57
C ARG A 465 -31.50 22.50 10.35
N GLU A 466 -30.81 23.61 10.14
CA GLU A 466 -29.85 24.14 11.10
C GLU A 466 -30.40 23.92 12.51
N GLU A 467 -29.71 23.08 13.31
CA GLU A 467 -29.47 23.43 14.69
C GLU A 467 -29.17 24.93 14.70
N PRO A 468 -29.76 25.74 15.62
CA PRO A 468 -29.47 27.17 15.62
C PRO A 468 -27.96 27.29 15.52
N PRO A 469 -27.42 28.07 14.55
CA PRO A 469 -25.98 28.18 14.41
C PRO A 469 -25.50 28.48 15.81
N LEU A 470 -24.57 27.66 16.33
CA LEU A 470 -23.83 28.05 17.52
C LEU A 470 -23.43 29.49 17.22
N GLN A 471 -24.00 30.44 17.97
CA GLN A 471 -23.78 31.86 17.75
C GLN A 471 -22.27 32.01 17.55
N ALA A 472 -21.81 32.75 16.54
CA ALA A 472 -20.36 32.87 16.27
C ALA A 472 -19.59 33.19 17.57
N ASP A 473 -20.21 34.00 18.44
CA ASP A 473 -19.78 34.32 19.80
C ASP A 473 -19.55 33.08 20.71
N LYS A 474 -20.34 32.00 20.60
CA LYS A 474 -20.21 30.75 21.36
C LYS A 474 -19.22 29.75 20.77
N ILE A 475 -19.04 29.71 19.45
CA ILE A 475 -17.99 28.90 18.81
C ILE A 475 -16.63 29.50 19.16
N ASP A 476 -16.52 30.83 19.06
CA ASP A 476 -15.32 31.55 19.48
C ASP A 476 -15.04 31.35 20.97
N ASP A 477 -16.08 31.32 21.83
CA ASP A 477 -15.93 31.01 23.26
C ASP A 477 -15.51 29.54 23.54
N GLU A 478 -16.07 28.55 22.83
CA GLU A 478 -15.70 27.12 22.99
C GLU A 478 -14.28 26.87 22.47
N VAL A 479 -13.95 27.42 21.31
CA VAL A 479 -12.62 27.35 20.70
C VAL A 479 -11.59 28.07 21.59
N ALA A 480 -11.89 29.25 22.13
CA ALA A 480 -11.02 29.93 23.08
C ALA A 480 -10.83 29.14 24.38
N ARG A 481 -11.88 28.46 24.87
CA ARG A 481 -11.80 27.61 26.07
C ARG A 481 -10.97 26.35 25.84
N LEU A 482 -11.13 25.71 24.67
CA LEU A 482 -10.37 24.54 24.26
C LEU A 482 -8.89 24.89 24.04
N PHE A 483 -8.58 26.06 23.47
CA PHE A 483 -7.20 26.55 23.38
C PHE A 483 -6.62 26.89 24.76
N ALA A 484 -7.39 27.52 25.66
CA ALA A 484 -6.94 27.77 27.02
C ALA A 484 -6.66 26.49 27.83
N GLU A 485 -7.44 25.42 27.59
CA GLU A 485 -7.18 24.09 28.18
C GLU A 485 -5.97 23.40 27.51
N LEU A 486 -5.74 23.63 26.21
CA LEU A 486 -4.54 23.15 25.51
C LEU A 486 -3.27 23.85 25.99
N ASP A 487 -3.37 25.12 26.39
CA ASP A 487 -2.25 25.93 26.92
C ASP A 487 -1.97 25.66 28.40
N ASP A 488 -2.87 25.00 29.13
CA ASP A 488 -2.62 24.58 30.52
C ASP A 488 -1.62 23.39 30.55
N PRO A 489 -0.43 23.54 31.16
CA PRO A 489 0.57 22.47 31.24
C PRO A 489 0.11 21.25 32.06
N ALA A 490 -0.97 21.34 32.83
CA ALA A 490 -1.56 20.21 33.55
C ALA A 490 -2.44 19.30 32.67
N THR A 491 -2.80 19.73 31.46
CA THR A 491 -3.67 18.97 30.55
C THR A 491 -2.94 17.74 29.99
N THR A 492 -3.50 16.56 30.27
CA THR A 492 -2.87 15.28 29.94
C THR A 492 -2.86 14.98 28.43
N PRO A 493 -1.91 14.16 27.93
CA PRO A 493 -1.83 13.86 26.50
C PRO A 493 -3.11 13.28 25.86
N PRO A 494 -3.88 12.37 26.51
CA PRO A 494 -5.15 11.89 25.95
C PRO A 494 -6.21 13.00 25.84
N GLN A 495 -6.24 13.91 26.82
CA GLN A 495 -7.17 15.03 26.83
C GLN A 495 -6.81 16.05 25.73
N ARG A 496 -5.53 16.31 25.50
CA ARG A 496 -5.03 17.15 24.39
C ARG A 496 -5.44 16.58 23.02
N LEU A 497 -5.41 15.26 22.87
CA LEU A 497 -5.86 14.58 21.64
C LEU A 497 -7.38 14.74 21.45
N ALA A 498 -8.18 14.52 22.50
CA ALA A 498 -9.63 14.73 22.46
C ALA A 498 -10.03 16.18 22.15
N ILE A 499 -9.26 17.16 22.66
CA ILE A 499 -9.42 18.58 22.30
C ILE A 499 -9.09 18.80 20.82
N GLY A 500 -8.04 18.17 20.29
CA GLY A 500 -7.69 18.23 18.87
C GLY A 500 -8.76 17.65 17.96
N ASP A 501 -9.34 16.50 18.33
CA ASP A 501 -10.45 15.88 17.61
C ASP A 501 -11.71 16.78 17.67
N ARG A 502 -11.98 17.38 18.83
CA ARG A 502 -13.11 18.32 19.00
C ARG A 502 -12.93 19.59 18.17
N LEU A 503 -11.72 20.15 18.10
CA LEU A 503 -11.40 21.29 17.24
C LEU A 503 -11.55 20.94 15.76
N ALA A 504 -11.18 19.72 15.35
CA ALA A 504 -11.39 19.24 13.98
C ALA A 504 -12.90 19.09 13.63
N GLU A 505 -13.74 18.74 14.61
CA GLU A 505 -15.20 18.65 14.44
C GLU A 505 -15.90 20.02 14.36
N ILE A 506 -15.54 20.96 15.23
CA ILE A 506 -16.24 22.26 15.34
C ILE A 506 -15.66 23.36 14.42
N GLY A 507 -14.58 23.06 13.70
CA GLY A 507 -13.90 23.98 12.80
C GLY A 507 -12.72 24.66 13.47
N ASP A 508 -11.54 24.05 13.30
CA ASP A 508 -10.29 24.59 13.83
C ASP A 508 -9.93 25.89 13.09
N PRO A 509 -9.90 27.05 13.76
CA PRO A 509 -9.63 28.32 13.09
C PRO A 509 -8.14 28.48 12.73
N ARG A 510 -7.27 27.53 13.13
CA ARG A 510 -5.86 27.58 12.77
C ARG A 510 -5.72 27.39 11.25
N PRO A 511 -5.02 28.30 10.56
CA PRO A 511 -4.91 28.25 9.11
C PRO A 511 -4.24 26.95 8.66
N GLY A 512 -4.95 26.14 7.86
CA GLY A 512 -4.42 24.93 7.23
C GLY A 512 -5.15 23.61 7.55
N VAL A 513 -6.19 23.62 8.39
CA VAL A 513 -6.93 22.39 8.76
C VAL A 513 -8.40 22.49 8.31
N GLY A 514 -8.73 21.79 7.21
CA GLY A 514 -10.10 21.67 6.69
C GLY A 514 -10.20 20.68 5.52
N VAL A 515 -11.13 19.74 5.62
CA VAL A 515 -11.38 18.66 4.64
C VAL A 515 -11.97 19.25 3.35
N ARG A 516 -11.33 19.00 2.20
CA ARG A 516 -11.93 19.17 0.87
C ARG A 516 -12.35 17.79 0.34
N GLU A 517 -13.64 17.61 0.10
CA GLU A 517 -14.20 16.46 -0.62
C GLU A 517 -13.67 16.40 -2.06
N PHE A 518 -13.23 15.22 -2.50
CA PHE A 518 -12.82 14.98 -3.89
C PHE A 518 -13.94 14.23 -4.64
N VAL A 519 -14.47 14.87 -5.68
CA VAL A 519 -15.22 14.21 -6.76
C VAL A 519 -14.20 13.77 -7.82
N VAL A 520 -14.23 12.49 -8.18
CA VAL A 520 -13.45 11.93 -9.29
C VAL A 520 -14.27 12.13 -10.57
N ASP A 521 -13.80 13.01 -11.46
CA ASP A 521 -14.24 13.01 -12.87
C ASP A 521 -13.26 12.13 -13.67
N GLU A 522 -13.73 10.93 -14.02
CA GLU A 522 -13.10 10.10 -15.04
C GLU A 522 -13.39 10.72 -16.42
N GLU A 523 -12.32 10.92 -17.19
CA GLU A 523 -12.30 11.28 -18.62
C GLU A 523 -12.76 12.69 -19.03
N ALA A 524 -11.90 13.70 -18.77
CA ALA A 524 -11.70 14.80 -19.73
C ALA A 524 -10.30 15.45 -19.62
N ALA A 525 -9.57 15.41 -20.74
CA ALA A 525 -8.40 16.23 -21.07
C ALA A 525 -7.07 15.96 -20.33
N ALA A 526 -6.32 15.02 -20.92
CA ALA A 526 -4.86 14.94 -20.80
C ALA A 526 -4.19 16.28 -21.16
N GLY A 527 -3.24 16.74 -20.32
CA GLY A 527 -2.22 17.72 -20.72
C GLY A 527 -1.97 18.86 -19.73
N ASP A 528 -2.99 19.65 -19.38
CA ASP A 528 -2.76 21.00 -18.80
C ASP A 528 -3.09 21.17 -17.30
N LYS A 529 -3.99 20.37 -16.69
CA LYS A 529 -4.39 20.58 -15.28
C LYS A 529 -3.40 20.03 -14.23
N ALA A 530 -2.66 18.97 -14.53
CA ALA A 530 -1.69 18.39 -13.58
C ALA A 530 -0.51 19.33 -13.29
N VAL A 531 -0.18 20.22 -14.23
CA VAL A 531 0.85 21.26 -14.06
C VAL A 531 0.39 22.31 -13.04
N ASP A 532 -0.92 22.56 -12.93
CA ASP A 532 -1.49 23.53 -11.98
C ASP A 532 -1.48 22.98 -10.54
N GLU A 533 -1.86 21.71 -10.33
CA GLU A 533 -1.82 21.09 -9.00
C GLU A 533 -0.39 20.97 -8.46
N ALA A 534 0.55 20.49 -9.29
CA ALA A 534 1.94 20.36 -8.85
C ALA A 534 2.57 21.72 -8.53
N ALA A 535 2.27 22.77 -9.30
CA ALA A 535 2.76 24.12 -9.03
C ALA A 535 2.26 24.65 -7.67
N VAL A 536 0.98 24.44 -7.35
CA VAL A 536 0.42 24.84 -6.04
C VAL A 536 1.10 24.09 -4.89
N LEU A 537 1.28 22.78 -5.01
CA LEU A 537 1.95 21.97 -4.00
C LEU A 537 3.42 22.38 -3.80
N LEU A 538 4.12 22.71 -4.89
CA LEU A 538 5.50 23.18 -4.83
C LEU A 538 5.62 24.59 -4.22
N ALA A 539 4.65 25.46 -4.47
CA ALA A 539 4.58 26.77 -3.82
C ALA A 539 4.37 26.61 -2.30
N GLU A 540 3.48 25.70 -1.88
CA GLU A 540 3.25 25.41 -0.46
C GLU A 540 4.51 24.89 0.26
N LEU A 541 5.38 24.12 -0.42
CA LEU A 541 6.64 23.68 0.17
C LEU A 541 7.59 24.84 0.52
N GLN A 542 7.49 25.98 -0.18
CA GLN A 542 8.29 27.19 0.10
C GLN A 542 7.80 27.97 1.32
N GLU A 543 6.61 27.65 1.84
CA GLU A 543 6.11 28.24 3.06
C GLU A 543 6.80 27.61 4.27
N ALA A 544 7.40 28.45 5.11
CA ALA A 544 8.09 28.00 6.33
C ALA A 544 7.13 27.34 7.33
N ALA A 545 5.83 27.70 7.28
CA ALA A 545 4.78 27.14 8.11
C ALA A 545 4.39 25.71 7.72
N THR A 546 4.79 25.22 6.54
CA THR A 546 4.44 23.87 6.10
C THR A 546 5.17 22.84 6.97
N ILE A 547 4.42 22.11 7.78
CA ILE A 547 4.95 21.15 8.77
C ILE A 547 5.40 19.82 8.13
N PRO A 548 6.30 19.05 8.76
CA PRO A 548 6.83 17.80 8.18
C PRO A 548 5.78 16.77 7.73
N PRO A 549 4.68 16.51 8.46
CA PRO A 549 3.62 15.61 7.96
C PRO A 549 2.97 16.10 6.67
N ARG A 550 2.76 17.42 6.54
CA ARG A 550 2.21 18.03 5.32
C ARG A 550 3.21 17.96 4.17
N ARG A 551 4.49 18.23 4.43
CA ARG A 551 5.58 18.04 3.44
C ARG A 551 5.61 16.61 2.92
N LEU A 552 5.50 15.61 3.79
CA LEU A 552 5.43 14.19 3.41
C LEU A 552 4.24 13.92 2.48
N ALA A 553 3.04 14.38 2.85
CA ALA A 553 1.84 14.21 2.02
C ALA A 553 1.97 14.88 0.65
N ILE A 554 2.56 16.09 0.60
CA ILE A 554 2.88 16.77 -0.66
C ILE A 554 3.86 15.94 -1.49
N GLY A 555 4.93 15.42 -0.88
CA GLY A 555 5.92 14.57 -1.54
C GLY A 555 5.33 13.30 -2.15
N ASP A 556 4.43 12.64 -1.42
CA ASP A 556 3.73 11.45 -1.90
C ASP A 556 2.77 11.80 -3.05
N ARG A 557 2.04 12.92 -2.93
CA ARG A 557 1.16 13.40 -4.01
C ARG A 557 1.94 13.75 -5.28
N LEU A 558 3.08 14.41 -5.14
CA LEU A 558 3.99 14.71 -6.27
C LEU A 558 4.48 13.42 -6.94
N ALA A 559 4.68 12.32 -6.21
CA ALA A 559 5.04 11.04 -6.79
C ALA A 559 3.91 10.46 -7.68
N GLU A 560 2.66 10.60 -7.25
CA GLU A 560 1.47 10.13 -7.98
C GLU A 560 1.22 10.90 -9.27
N ILE A 561 1.34 12.24 -9.21
CA ILE A 561 1.07 13.13 -10.36
C ILE A 561 2.30 13.37 -11.25
N ARG A 562 3.37 12.59 -11.06
CA ARG A 562 4.69 12.71 -11.71
C ARG A 562 5.39 14.03 -11.35
N ASP A 563 6.25 13.94 -10.35
CA ASP A 563 7.00 15.05 -9.78
C ASP A 563 7.72 15.87 -10.87
N PRO A 564 7.32 17.13 -11.11
CA PRO A 564 7.85 17.93 -12.21
C PRO A 564 9.17 18.63 -11.87
N ARG A 565 9.69 18.46 -10.65
CA ARG A 565 10.93 19.11 -10.24
C ARG A 565 12.12 18.56 -11.02
N ARG A 566 12.91 19.49 -11.56
CA ARG A 566 14.19 19.19 -12.20
C ARG A 566 15.06 18.36 -11.28
N GLY A 567 15.69 17.31 -11.80
CA GLY A 567 16.67 16.54 -11.02
C GLY A 567 16.07 15.47 -10.10
N VAL A 568 14.75 15.25 -10.14
CA VAL A 568 14.05 14.20 -9.38
C VAL A 568 13.81 12.95 -10.24
N GLY A 569 13.53 13.15 -11.53
CA GLY A 569 13.14 12.09 -12.48
C GLY A 569 14.19 11.79 -13.54
N LEU A 570 13.70 11.40 -14.71
CA LEU A 570 14.50 11.08 -15.90
C LEU A 570 14.31 12.16 -16.96
N ASP A 571 15.34 12.40 -17.77
CA ASP A 571 15.27 13.28 -18.94
C ASP A 571 14.47 12.63 -20.09
N SER A 572 14.31 13.37 -21.20
CA SER A 572 13.59 12.88 -22.39
C SER A 572 14.20 11.65 -23.06
N ARG A 573 15.44 11.28 -22.71
CA ARG A 573 16.15 10.09 -23.20
C ARG A 573 16.01 8.90 -22.25
N GLY A 574 15.33 9.07 -21.11
CA GLY A 574 15.22 8.06 -20.05
C GLY A 574 16.50 7.94 -19.20
N VAL A 575 17.41 8.91 -19.28
CA VAL A 575 18.61 8.98 -18.45
C VAL A 575 18.31 9.82 -17.21
N PRO A 576 18.86 9.51 -16.02
CA PRO A 576 18.71 10.34 -14.84
C PRO A 576 19.00 11.82 -15.12
N GLU A 577 17.99 12.67 -14.95
CA GLU A 577 18.19 14.10 -14.98
C GLU A 577 18.81 14.52 -13.65
N ILE A 578 19.91 15.25 -13.68
CA ILE A 578 20.58 15.75 -12.47
C ILE A 578 20.52 17.28 -12.44
N ASP A 579 19.99 17.83 -11.35
CA ASP A 579 20.06 19.27 -11.08
C ASP A 579 21.37 19.60 -10.36
N TRP A 580 22.36 20.04 -11.13
CA TRP A 580 23.70 20.36 -10.65
C TRP A 580 23.76 21.74 -9.98
N VAL A 581 24.24 21.77 -8.74
CA VAL A 581 24.52 22.98 -7.98
C VAL A 581 26.03 23.22 -7.98
N GLU A 582 26.47 24.39 -8.43
CA GLU A 582 27.88 24.78 -8.36
C GLU A 582 28.29 25.02 -6.91
N ILE A 583 29.38 24.38 -6.48
CA ILE A 583 30.04 24.62 -5.21
C ILE A 583 31.35 25.36 -5.49
N PRO A 584 31.41 26.68 -5.24
CA PRO A 584 32.59 27.48 -5.55
C PRO A 584 33.82 27.01 -4.77
N GLY A 585 34.90 26.75 -5.51
CA GLY A 585 36.18 26.34 -4.97
C GLY A 585 36.80 27.40 -4.05
N GLY A 586 37.79 27.00 -3.26
CA GLY A 586 38.48 27.86 -2.29
C GLY A 586 38.60 27.23 -0.91
N GLU A 587 39.08 28.03 0.05
CA GLU A 587 39.28 27.60 1.43
C GLU A 587 37.94 27.41 2.17
N PHE A 588 37.87 26.37 3.01
CA PHE A 588 36.76 26.10 3.91
C PHE A 588 37.22 25.42 5.21
N LEU A 589 36.35 25.44 6.21
CA LEU A 589 36.57 24.80 7.50
C LEU A 589 36.07 23.35 7.50
N TYR A 590 37.03 22.43 7.51
CA TYR A 590 36.81 21.00 7.64
C TYR A 590 36.93 20.54 9.11
N GLN A 591 35.97 19.75 9.56
CA GLN A 591 35.94 19.10 10.88
C GLN A 591 36.21 20.10 12.02
N LYS A 592 37.17 19.80 12.89
CA LYS A 592 37.56 20.62 14.06
C LYS A 592 38.37 21.87 13.66
N GLY A 593 37.93 22.57 12.61
CA GLY A 593 38.50 23.85 12.16
C GLY A 593 39.75 23.73 11.28
N GLU A 594 40.01 22.57 10.71
CA GLU A 594 41.10 22.39 9.74
C GLU A 594 40.78 23.17 8.46
N LYS A 595 41.69 24.02 8.00
CA LYS A 595 41.54 24.75 6.74
C LYS A 595 41.95 23.85 5.59
N ARG A 596 41.00 23.56 4.69
CA ARG A 596 41.24 22.83 3.45
C ARG A 596 40.80 23.66 2.25
N SER A 597 41.35 23.36 1.09
CA SER A 597 40.98 24.03 -0.17
C SER A 597 40.57 22.99 -1.19
N LEU A 598 39.42 23.21 -1.83
CA LEU A 598 38.91 22.36 -2.91
C LEU A 598 38.78 23.19 -4.20
N PRO A 599 38.94 22.57 -5.39
CA PRO A 599 38.55 23.20 -6.63
C PRO A 599 37.03 23.42 -6.67
N THR A 600 36.55 24.22 -7.62
CA THR A 600 35.11 24.26 -7.91
C THR A 600 34.65 22.90 -8.41
N PHE A 601 33.50 22.44 -7.93
CA PHE A 601 32.84 21.22 -8.35
C PHE A 601 31.33 21.43 -8.35
N TYR A 602 30.60 20.48 -8.92
CA TYR A 602 29.14 20.50 -8.99
C TYR A 602 28.59 19.34 -8.18
N MET A 603 27.55 19.58 -7.40
CA MET A 603 26.88 18.57 -6.58
C MET A 603 25.42 18.46 -6.97
N ALA A 604 24.90 17.23 -7.04
CA ALA A 604 23.47 17.03 -7.25
C ALA A 604 22.67 17.67 -6.11
N ARG A 605 21.67 18.49 -6.45
CA ARG A 605 20.82 19.18 -5.45
C ARG A 605 20.20 18.22 -4.45
N TYR A 606 19.82 17.03 -4.92
CA TYR A 606 19.15 16.00 -4.14
C TYR A 606 19.99 14.72 -4.02
N PRO A 607 19.75 13.88 -3.00
CA PRO A 607 20.12 12.46 -3.04
C PRO A 607 19.52 11.79 -4.28
N LEU A 608 20.18 10.75 -4.79
CA LEU A 608 19.70 10.02 -5.95
C LEU A 608 18.34 9.36 -5.66
N THR A 609 17.36 9.47 -6.56
CA THR A 609 16.01 8.94 -6.35
C THR A 609 15.84 7.49 -6.78
N ASN A 610 14.76 6.85 -6.32
CA ASN A 610 14.36 5.52 -6.76
C ASN A 610 14.18 5.46 -8.30
N ALA A 611 13.52 6.46 -8.90
CA ALA A 611 13.32 6.53 -10.35
C ALA A 611 14.64 6.58 -11.13
N GLN A 612 15.58 7.42 -10.67
CA GLN A 612 16.88 7.57 -11.30
C GLN A 612 17.71 6.28 -11.21
N PHE A 613 17.70 5.62 -10.05
CA PHE A 613 18.39 4.34 -9.89
C PHE A 613 17.72 3.21 -10.68
N GLN A 614 16.39 3.24 -10.83
CA GLN A 614 15.67 2.25 -11.63
C GLN A 614 16.12 2.28 -13.09
N ALA A 615 16.41 3.45 -13.67
CA ALA A 615 16.96 3.55 -15.02
C ALA A 615 18.32 2.82 -15.18
N PHE A 616 19.15 2.80 -14.14
CA PHE A 616 20.40 2.02 -14.13
C PHE A 616 20.12 0.51 -14.13
N ILE A 617 19.14 0.05 -13.35
CA ILE A 617 18.70 -1.35 -13.33
C ILE A 617 18.13 -1.73 -14.72
N ASP A 618 17.26 -0.90 -15.28
CA ASP A 618 16.58 -1.11 -16.56
C ASP A 618 17.56 -1.07 -17.75
N ALA A 619 18.64 -0.29 -17.65
CA ALA A 619 19.75 -0.31 -18.60
C ALA A 619 20.57 -1.62 -18.57
N GLY A 620 20.19 -2.58 -17.72
CA GLY A 620 20.81 -3.89 -17.60
C GLY A 620 22.09 -3.87 -16.78
N ALA A 621 22.27 -2.91 -15.88
CA ALA A 621 23.51 -2.77 -15.12
C ALA A 621 23.82 -3.96 -14.23
N TYR A 622 22.80 -4.56 -13.62
CA TYR A 622 23.01 -5.79 -12.86
C TYR A 622 23.17 -6.99 -13.77
N GLY A 623 22.68 -6.89 -15.02
CA GLY A 623 22.70 -7.94 -16.02
C GLY A 623 21.99 -9.20 -15.54
N ASP A 624 21.62 -10.05 -16.48
CA ASP A 624 21.22 -11.39 -16.10
C ASP A 624 22.48 -12.11 -15.60
N VAL A 625 22.63 -12.31 -14.28
CA VAL A 625 23.59 -13.31 -13.74
C VAL A 625 23.26 -14.70 -14.33
N SER A 626 22.12 -14.80 -15.04
CA SER A 626 21.72 -15.89 -15.90
C SER A 626 22.14 -15.90 -17.40
N GLN A 627 23.21 -15.21 -17.86
CA GLN A 627 23.83 -15.53 -19.17
C GLN A 627 25.36 -15.65 -19.19
N GLY A 628 25.84 -16.90 -19.25
CA GLY A 628 27.21 -17.24 -19.64
C GLY A 628 27.22 -17.68 -21.11
N PHE A 629 28.30 -17.33 -21.81
CA PHE A 629 28.61 -17.70 -23.21
C PHE A 629 27.98 -16.87 -24.34
N VAL A 630 26.66 -16.66 -24.41
CA VAL A 630 26.06 -15.86 -25.52
C VAL A 630 26.50 -14.40 -25.46
N GLU A 631 26.56 -13.83 -24.27
CA GLU A 631 27.02 -12.44 -24.08
C GLU A 631 28.54 -12.31 -24.19
N LYS A 632 29.28 -13.41 -24.01
CA LYS A 632 30.72 -13.49 -24.28
C LYS A 632 31.00 -13.54 -25.80
N ILE A 633 30.14 -14.22 -26.57
CA ILE A 633 30.22 -14.23 -28.04
C ILE A 633 29.67 -12.91 -28.62
N LYS A 634 28.58 -12.35 -28.08
CA LYS A 634 28.10 -11.01 -28.47
C LYS A 634 29.11 -9.94 -28.08
N SER A 635 29.79 -10.00 -26.94
CA SER A 635 30.83 -9.02 -26.62
C SER A 635 32.04 -9.16 -27.54
N LEU A 636 32.40 -10.37 -27.95
CA LEU A 636 33.44 -10.60 -28.98
C LEU A 636 33.02 -10.10 -30.37
N LEU A 637 31.73 -10.17 -30.72
CA LEU A 637 31.19 -9.69 -32.01
C LEU A 637 30.88 -8.18 -32.00
N GLN A 638 30.49 -7.61 -30.85
CA GLN A 638 30.14 -6.19 -30.66
C GLN A 638 31.32 -5.33 -30.16
N ALA A 639 32.46 -5.94 -29.81
CA ALA A 639 33.72 -5.22 -29.57
C ALA A 639 34.23 -4.47 -30.82
N LYS A 640 33.62 -4.68 -31.99
CA LYS A 640 33.82 -3.83 -33.18
C LYS A 640 32.91 -2.59 -33.24
N ALA A 641 32.00 -2.39 -32.27
CA ALA A 641 31.05 -1.28 -32.22
C ALA A 641 30.84 -0.74 -30.78
N GLY A 642 31.93 -0.30 -30.13
CA GLY A 642 31.95 0.84 -29.19
C GLY A 642 30.98 0.99 -28.01
N GLN A 643 30.09 0.06 -27.66
CA GLN A 643 29.08 0.31 -26.61
C GLN A 643 28.75 -0.92 -25.74
N ARG A 644 29.47 -1.05 -24.61
CA ARG A 644 28.98 -1.45 -23.27
C ARG A 644 30.17 -1.41 -22.30
N GLY A 645 30.17 -0.42 -21.40
CA GLY A 645 31.23 -0.21 -20.43
C GLY A 645 31.18 -1.25 -19.30
N ASP A 646 32.33 -1.73 -18.86
CA ASP A 646 32.48 -2.58 -17.68
C ASP A 646 32.29 -1.74 -16.39
N TRP A 647 31.06 -1.32 -16.10
CA TRP A 647 30.75 -0.42 -14.94
C TRP A 647 31.15 -1.05 -13.61
N TRP A 648 31.14 -2.38 -13.55
CA TRP A 648 31.53 -3.18 -12.40
C TRP A 648 32.99 -3.59 -12.39
N ARG A 649 33.82 -3.08 -13.31
CA ARG A 649 35.24 -3.45 -13.37
C ARG A 649 35.91 -3.23 -12.01
N ASP A 650 36.55 -4.27 -11.49
CA ASP A 650 37.24 -4.24 -10.20
C ASP A 650 36.31 -3.96 -8.99
N LEU A 651 34.99 -4.07 -9.15
CA LEU A 651 33.98 -3.91 -8.10
C LEU A 651 33.24 -5.22 -7.84
N ARG A 652 32.83 -5.43 -6.58
CA ARG A 652 31.84 -6.45 -6.26
C ARG A 652 30.51 -6.07 -6.91
N ARG A 653 29.89 -7.00 -7.62
CA ARG A 653 28.53 -6.86 -8.15
C ARG A 653 27.53 -7.67 -7.33
N PRO A 654 26.79 -7.04 -6.42
CA PRO A 654 25.78 -7.70 -5.60
C PRO A 654 24.42 -7.78 -6.34
N GLU A 655 23.44 -8.47 -5.74
CA GLU A 655 22.05 -8.42 -6.22
C GLU A 655 21.35 -7.12 -5.78
N PRO A 656 20.57 -6.46 -6.64
CA PRO A 656 19.90 -5.23 -6.27
C PRO A 656 18.80 -5.52 -5.24
N GLN A 657 18.75 -4.74 -4.16
CA GLN A 657 17.65 -4.80 -3.17
C GLN A 657 16.67 -3.65 -3.39
N PRO A 658 15.36 -3.86 -3.20
CA PRO A 658 14.39 -2.75 -3.27
C PRO A 658 14.55 -1.81 -2.07
N SER A 659 14.28 -0.52 -2.26
CA SER A 659 14.09 0.42 -1.15
C SER A 659 12.88 0.01 -0.31
N ARG A 660 12.91 0.29 1.00
CA ARG A 660 11.76 0.04 1.89
C ARG A 660 10.54 0.87 1.47
N TRP A 661 10.77 2.12 1.07
CA TRP A 661 9.76 3.02 0.49
C TRP A 661 10.06 3.20 -0.99
N GLN A 662 9.10 2.83 -1.83
CA GLN A 662 9.31 2.62 -3.28
C GLN A 662 8.82 3.77 -4.16
N GLN A 663 8.28 4.85 -3.58
CA GLN A 663 7.86 6.03 -4.32
C GLN A 663 9.02 6.56 -5.18
N SER A 664 8.70 6.98 -6.41
CA SER A 664 9.67 7.31 -7.47
C SER A 664 10.63 8.43 -7.09
N ASN A 665 10.14 9.44 -6.38
CA ASN A 665 10.85 10.65 -5.97
C ASN A 665 11.49 10.57 -4.56
N ARG A 666 11.41 9.41 -3.88
CA ARG A 666 12.11 9.17 -2.62
C ARG A 666 13.57 8.78 -2.87
N PRO A 667 14.49 9.04 -1.93
CA PRO A 667 15.90 8.66 -2.08
C PRO A 667 16.03 7.15 -2.25
N ARG A 668 16.95 6.73 -3.12
CA ARG A 668 17.31 5.33 -3.30
C ARG A 668 18.04 4.85 -2.04
N THR A 669 17.50 3.81 -1.42
CA THR A 669 18.03 3.18 -0.20
C THR A 669 18.37 1.71 -0.42
N ASN A 670 18.90 1.03 0.61
CA ASN A 670 19.34 -0.37 0.51
C ASN A 670 20.39 -0.58 -0.60
N VAL A 671 21.24 0.42 -0.79
CA VAL A 671 22.37 0.38 -1.73
C VAL A 671 23.69 0.36 -0.98
N ASP A 672 24.58 -0.50 -1.43
CA ASP A 672 25.95 -0.53 -0.93
C ASP A 672 26.87 0.41 -1.73
N TRP A 673 28.09 0.57 -1.25
CA TRP A 673 29.05 1.51 -1.84
C TRP A 673 29.45 1.11 -3.27
N TYR A 674 29.54 -0.19 -3.55
CA TYR A 674 29.91 -0.70 -4.87
C TYR A 674 28.83 -0.39 -5.91
N GLU A 675 27.55 -0.53 -5.53
CA GLU A 675 26.42 -0.17 -6.37
C GLU A 675 26.41 1.33 -6.70
N ALA A 676 26.65 2.17 -5.68
CA ALA A 676 26.72 3.61 -5.84
C ALA A 676 27.86 4.02 -6.80
N LEU A 677 29.02 3.39 -6.68
CA LEU A 677 30.16 3.64 -7.58
C LEU A 677 29.90 3.13 -9.01
N ALA A 678 29.33 1.93 -9.16
CA ALA A 678 28.97 1.39 -10.47
C ALA A 678 27.93 2.28 -11.19
N PHE A 679 26.95 2.80 -10.44
CA PHE A 679 25.97 3.76 -10.95
C PHE A 679 26.66 5.01 -11.50
N THR A 680 27.62 5.59 -10.76
CA THR A 680 28.33 6.81 -11.20
C THR A 680 29.14 6.59 -12.49
N ARG A 681 29.74 5.40 -12.66
CA ARG A 681 30.46 5.01 -13.89
C ARG A 681 29.52 4.86 -15.07
N TRP A 682 28.37 4.23 -14.87
CA TRP A 682 27.34 4.13 -15.89
C TRP A 682 26.82 5.51 -16.30
N LEU A 683 26.48 6.35 -15.32
CA LEU A 683 25.94 7.67 -15.60
C LEU A 683 26.98 8.56 -16.29
N SER A 684 28.26 8.46 -15.91
CA SER A 684 29.35 9.13 -16.63
C SER A 684 29.37 8.79 -18.13
N GLN A 685 29.14 7.51 -18.46
CA GLN A 685 29.06 7.06 -19.84
C GLN A 685 27.82 7.62 -20.55
N GLN A 686 26.67 7.67 -19.88
CA GLN A 686 25.43 8.20 -20.47
C GLN A 686 25.53 9.71 -20.73
N LEU A 687 26.20 10.44 -19.85
CA LEU A 687 26.27 11.90 -19.91
C LEU A 687 27.51 12.42 -20.68
N GLY A 688 28.52 11.57 -20.89
CA GLY A 688 29.73 11.93 -21.64
C GLY A 688 30.76 12.76 -20.86
N TYR A 689 30.57 12.91 -19.56
CA TYR A 689 31.49 13.57 -18.64
C TYR A 689 31.60 12.81 -17.31
N GLU A 690 32.58 13.14 -16.48
CA GLU A 690 32.80 12.46 -15.21
C GLU A 690 31.67 12.73 -14.20
N VAL A 691 31.06 11.67 -13.70
CA VAL A 691 30.18 11.65 -12.54
C VAL A 691 30.77 10.67 -11.52
N ARG A 692 30.81 11.07 -10.26
CA ARG A 692 31.36 10.24 -9.17
C ARG A 692 30.63 10.49 -7.85
N LEU A 693 30.95 9.67 -6.85
CA LEU A 693 30.57 9.96 -5.46
C LEU A 693 31.34 11.19 -4.95
N PRO A 694 30.74 12.00 -4.05
CA PRO A 694 31.46 13.05 -3.37
C PRO A 694 32.60 12.46 -2.55
N THR A 695 33.75 13.12 -2.54
CA THR A 695 34.69 12.90 -1.44
C THR A 695 34.04 13.40 -0.15
N GLU A 696 34.51 12.88 0.97
CA GLU A 696 34.03 13.31 2.28
C GLU A 696 34.18 14.84 2.48
N GLU A 697 35.27 15.40 1.96
CA GLU A 697 35.59 16.82 2.05
C GLU A 697 34.64 17.67 1.21
N GLU A 698 34.30 17.21 -0.01
CA GLU A 698 33.34 17.88 -0.89
C GLU A 698 31.94 17.85 -0.31
N TRP A 699 31.51 16.71 0.24
CA TRP A 699 30.22 16.59 0.92
C TRP A 699 30.14 17.59 2.08
N GLU A 700 31.17 17.61 2.92
CA GLU A 700 31.21 18.49 4.08
C GLU A 700 31.30 19.98 3.69
N ARG A 701 32.07 20.31 2.67
CA ARG A 701 32.13 21.68 2.12
C ARG A 701 30.77 22.15 1.63
N ALA A 702 30.02 21.30 0.95
CA ALA A 702 28.69 21.65 0.44
C ALA A 702 27.68 21.81 1.58
N ALA A 703 27.78 21.00 2.64
CA ALA A 703 26.90 21.09 3.80
C ALA A 703 27.24 22.28 4.71
N ARG A 704 28.52 22.55 4.97
CA ARG A 704 28.94 23.55 5.98
C ARG A 704 29.14 24.96 5.41
N GLY A 705 29.09 25.12 4.09
CA GLY A 705 29.56 26.35 3.47
C GLY A 705 31.08 26.56 3.67
N ARG A 706 31.54 27.80 3.46
CA ARG A 706 32.93 28.19 3.79
C ARG A 706 33.10 28.59 5.25
N ASP A 707 32.01 28.99 5.89
CA ASP A 707 31.91 29.52 7.26
C ASP A 707 31.80 28.44 8.34
N GLY A 708 31.67 27.16 7.96
CA GLY A 708 31.79 26.04 8.91
C GLY A 708 30.52 25.78 9.72
N ARG A 709 29.35 25.87 9.09
CA ARG A 709 28.04 25.72 9.74
C ARG A 709 27.79 24.34 10.33
N GLU A 710 27.13 24.27 11.48
CA GLU A 710 26.81 22.98 12.13
C GLU A 710 25.76 22.16 11.36
N TYR A 711 24.77 22.84 10.80
CA TYR A 711 23.75 22.33 9.88
C TYR A 711 23.80 23.13 8.57
N PRO A 712 23.26 22.60 7.45
CA PRO A 712 23.28 23.32 6.17
C PRO A 712 22.74 24.76 6.24
N TRP A 713 21.69 24.95 7.02
CA TRP A 713 21.02 26.24 7.20
C TRP A 713 21.66 27.15 8.27
N GLY A 714 22.47 26.62 9.20
CA GLY A 714 22.97 27.43 10.32
C GLY A 714 23.70 26.67 11.43
N ASN A 715 23.89 27.33 12.57
CA ASN A 715 24.66 26.79 13.72
C ASN A 715 23.77 26.23 14.84
N SER A 716 22.46 26.17 14.64
CA SER A 716 21.51 25.60 15.58
C SER A 716 20.52 24.76 14.80
N TYR A 717 20.11 23.63 15.38
CA TYR A 717 19.04 22.86 14.81
C TYR A 717 17.74 23.68 14.86
N GLU A 718 16.96 23.61 13.79
CA GLU A 718 15.66 24.25 13.70
C GLU A 718 14.64 23.19 13.27
N SER A 719 13.62 22.99 14.10
CA SER A 719 12.56 21.99 13.88
C SER A 719 11.90 22.17 12.53
N GLY A 720 11.61 21.05 11.85
CA GLY A 720 10.93 21.00 10.57
C GLY A 720 11.81 21.36 9.35
N ARG A 721 13.13 21.56 9.52
CA ARG A 721 14.06 21.81 8.40
C ARG A 721 14.72 20.56 7.82
N ALA A 722 14.55 19.41 8.44
CA ALA A 722 15.09 18.13 7.99
C ALA A 722 14.19 16.98 8.41
N ASN A 723 14.21 15.87 7.65
CA ASN A 723 13.54 14.64 8.06
C ASN A 723 14.43 13.85 9.02
N ILE A 724 14.18 13.96 10.32
CA ILE A 724 14.88 13.25 11.40
C ILE A 724 13.88 12.85 12.50
N ASN A 725 14.35 12.18 13.55
CA ASN A 725 13.58 11.99 14.78
C ASN A 725 13.86 13.12 15.78
N GLU A 726 13.08 14.20 15.70
CA GLU A 726 13.22 15.39 16.57
C GLU A 726 12.77 15.13 18.02
N THR A 727 11.93 14.11 18.22
CA THR A 727 11.35 13.79 19.53
C THR A 727 12.35 13.15 20.50
N TRP A 728 13.40 12.51 19.98
CA TRP A 728 14.36 11.75 20.77
C TRP A 728 15.25 12.64 21.64
N ASP A 729 15.77 13.73 21.07
CA ASP A 729 16.58 14.73 21.77
C ASP A 729 15.79 15.99 22.14
N LYS A 730 14.45 15.97 21.94
CA LYS A 730 13.53 17.07 22.23
C LYS A 730 13.92 18.36 21.50
N THR A 731 14.48 18.24 20.30
CA THR A 731 14.81 19.38 19.43
C THR A 731 13.60 19.85 18.60
N GLY A 732 12.51 19.07 18.64
CA GLY A 732 11.20 19.40 18.10
C GLY A 732 10.22 18.26 18.31
N GLU A 733 9.06 18.34 17.67
CA GLU A 733 7.92 17.43 17.91
C GLU A 733 7.72 16.40 16.79
N TRP A 734 8.49 16.51 15.71
CA TRP A 734 8.25 15.73 14.50
C TRP A 734 9.07 14.44 14.46
N THR A 735 8.39 13.34 14.13
CA THR A 735 9.02 12.07 13.75
C THR A 735 8.14 11.38 12.72
N LEU A 736 8.61 11.27 11.47
CA LEU A 736 7.83 10.67 10.39
C LEU A 736 7.96 9.15 10.32
N GLY A 737 9.05 8.59 10.87
CA GLY A 737 9.31 7.16 10.86
C GLY A 737 9.59 6.57 9.47
N GLN A 738 9.89 7.42 8.49
CA GLN A 738 10.17 7.03 7.10
C GLN A 738 10.96 8.06 6.32
N THR A 739 11.58 7.65 5.21
CA THR A 739 12.11 8.58 4.20
C THR A 739 10.99 9.41 3.58
N THR A 740 11.33 10.58 3.07
CA THR A 740 10.42 11.48 2.35
C THR A 740 10.89 11.69 0.92
N ALA A 741 10.01 12.21 0.04
CA ALA A 741 10.45 12.68 -1.27
C ALA A 741 11.62 13.65 -1.12
N VAL A 742 12.60 13.59 -2.02
CA VAL A 742 13.76 14.47 -1.96
C VAL A 742 13.34 15.93 -2.10
N GLY A 743 14.05 16.85 -1.46
CA GLY A 743 13.91 18.28 -1.67
C GLY A 743 12.64 18.93 -1.13
N ILE A 744 11.85 18.23 -0.29
CA ILE A 744 10.63 18.80 0.29
C ILE A 744 10.88 19.71 1.51
N TYR A 745 12.14 19.86 1.91
CA TYR A 745 12.60 20.76 2.97
C TYR A 745 13.45 21.91 2.38
N PRO A 746 12.88 22.84 1.57
CA PRO A 746 13.64 23.92 0.94
C PRO A 746 14.35 24.85 1.93
N HIS A 747 13.80 25.03 3.15
CA HIS A 747 14.46 25.80 4.21
C HIS A 747 15.62 25.06 4.88
N GLY A 748 15.81 23.77 4.58
CA GLY A 748 16.95 22.97 4.98
C GLY A 748 18.16 23.09 4.03
N ALA A 749 18.10 23.98 3.04
CA ALA A 749 19.15 24.14 2.04
C ALA A 749 20.49 24.61 2.63
N SER A 750 21.57 24.16 2.00
CA SER A 750 22.89 24.75 2.17
C SER A 750 22.99 26.16 1.57
N PRO A 751 24.06 26.94 1.83
CA PRO A 751 24.21 28.28 1.26
C PRO A 751 24.16 28.31 -0.27
N GLU A 752 24.71 27.28 -0.91
CA GLU A 752 24.72 27.12 -2.36
C GLU A 752 23.41 26.51 -2.92
N GLY A 753 22.49 26.07 -2.04
CA GLY A 753 21.17 25.58 -2.43
C GLY A 753 21.06 24.05 -2.59
N VAL A 754 22.00 23.28 -2.04
CA VAL A 754 21.91 21.82 -1.99
C VAL A 754 20.96 21.40 -0.87
N LEU A 755 20.09 20.44 -1.13
CA LEU A 755 19.02 20.00 -0.25
C LEU A 755 19.28 18.60 0.33
N ASP A 756 18.60 18.34 1.45
CA ASP A 756 18.68 17.09 2.22
C ASP A 756 20.11 16.70 2.63
N LEU A 757 20.99 17.69 2.89
CA LEU A 757 22.31 17.44 3.46
C LEU A 757 22.27 17.20 4.99
N ALA A 758 21.07 17.20 5.57
CA ALA A 758 20.79 16.79 6.93
C ALA A 758 19.50 15.96 6.97
N GLY A 759 19.56 14.75 7.52
CA GLY A 759 18.43 13.84 7.61
C GLY A 759 18.07 13.13 6.30
N ASN A 760 16.87 12.54 6.28
CA ASN A 760 16.35 11.67 5.21
C ASN A 760 17.18 10.38 5.03
N VAL A 761 18.39 10.45 4.47
CA VAL A 761 19.28 9.29 4.29
C VAL A 761 20.76 9.63 4.50
N TRP A 762 21.50 8.67 5.05
CA TRP A 762 22.96 8.73 5.06
C TRP A 762 23.50 8.56 3.64
N GLU A 763 24.57 9.26 3.28
CA GLU A 763 25.10 9.27 1.92
C GLU A 763 26.52 8.76 1.80
N TRP A 764 26.71 7.73 0.97
CA TRP A 764 28.03 7.16 0.69
C TRP A 764 28.97 8.16 0.03
N CYS A 765 30.18 8.27 0.57
CA CYS A 765 31.29 9.07 0.02
C CYS A 765 32.35 8.17 -0.64
N LEU A 766 33.18 8.76 -1.50
CA LEU A 766 34.23 8.07 -2.25
C LEU A 766 35.43 7.61 -1.39
N ASN A 767 35.69 8.28 -0.27
CA ASN A 767 36.92 8.10 0.50
C ASN A 767 36.83 6.92 1.47
N ASN A 768 37.67 5.91 1.24
CA ASN A 768 38.21 5.04 2.28
C ASN A 768 38.99 5.89 3.28
N SER A 769 38.97 5.52 4.55
CA SER A 769 39.43 6.28 5.72
C SER A 769 40.93 6.66 5.79
N ASP A 770 41.67 6.69 4.68
CA ASP A 770 43.04 7.20 4.58
C ASP A 770 43.13 8.29 3.51
N HIS A 771 43.38 9.53 3.96
CA HIS A 771 43.48 10.80 3.21
C HIS A 771 44.57 10.87 2.11
N SER A 772 44.77 9.84 1.28
CA SER A 772 45.93 9.72 0.38
C SER A 772 45.63 9.78 -1.12
N GLY A 773 44.38 9.91 -1.55
CA GLY A 773 44.02 10.15 -2.96
C GLY A 773 44.45 9.03 -3.94
N LYS A 774 44.79 7.83 -3.46
CA LYS A 774 45.12 6.68 -4.32
C LYS A 774 43.88 5.82 -4.55
N SER A 775 43.58 5.55 -5.83
CA SER A 775 42.56 4.57 -6.23
C SER A 775 42.94 3.20 -5.65
N PRO A 776 42.11 2.58 -4.81
CA PRO A 776 42.57 1.43 -4.05
C PRO A 776 42.26 0.13 -4.80
N SER A 777 43.32 -0.55 -5.23
CA SER A 777 43.27 -1.96 -5.58
C SER A 777 43.16 -2.77 -4.28
N ASN A 778 42.04 -3.49 -4.08
CA ASN A 778 41.63 -4.27 -2.89
C ASN A 778 41.22 -3.45 -1.64
N THR A 779 39.90 -3.30 -1.43
CA THR A 779 39.31 -2.52 -0.32
C THR A 779 38.25 -3.24 0.52
N SER A 780 38.17 -4.57 0.48
CA SER A 780 37.11 -5.30 1.21
C SER A 780 37.07 -5.00 2.73
N ASP A 781 38.17 -4.49 3.30
CA ASP A 781 38.34 -4.37 4.75
C ASP A 781 38.36 -2.91 5.26
N VAL A 782 38.19 -1.91 4.39
CA VAL A 782 38.22 -0.49 4.79
C VAL A 782 36.79 0.07 4.84
N PRO A 783 36.35 0.65 5.97
CA PRO A 783 35.02 1.24 6.07
C PRO A 783 34.83 2.40 5.09
N GLY A 784 33.73 2.36 4.32
CA GLY A 784 33.27 3.51 3.55
C GLY A 784 32.62 4.55 4.47
N VAL A 785 32.83 5.82 4.16
CA VAL A 785 32.28 6.95 4.93
C VAL A 785 30.85 7.27 4.46
N LEU A 786 29.97 7.49 5.44
CA LEU A 786 28.61 7.98 5.26
C LEU A 786 28.43 9.31 6.00
N ARG A 787 27.71 10.25 5.39
CA ARG A 787 27.44 11.60 5.91
C ARG A 787 25.94 11.94 5.92
N GLY A 788 25.54 12.92 6.73
CA GLY A 788 24.21 13.57 6.65
C GLY A 788 23.14 13.15 7.65
N GLY A 789 23.25 11.98 8.30
CA GLY A 789 22.15 11.49 9.15
C GLY A 789 21.03 10.83 8.33
N SER A 790 20.03 10.25 9.00
CA SER A 790 18.87 9.61 8.36
C SER A 790 17.58 9.91 9.14
N TRP A 791 16.43 9.59 8.53
CA TRP A 791 15.08 9.83 9.05
C TRP A 791 14.81 9.29 10.47
N ASP A 792 15.56 8.28 10.92
CA ASP A 792 15.38 7.58 12.20
C ASP A 792 16.28 8.07 13.34
N LEU A 793 17.22 8.97 13.05
CA LEU A 793 18.20 9.45 14.02
C LEU A 793 17.89 10.87 14.49
N TYR A 794 18.43 11.26 15.63
CA TYR A 794 18.20 12.57 16.26
C TYR A 794 19.14 13.65 15.71
N ALA A 795 18.90 14.93 16.05
CA ALA A 795 19.50 16.08 15.39
C ALA A 795 21.04 16.09 15.44
N ASP A 796 21.60 15.50 16.49
CA ASP A 796 23.03 15.42 16.72
C ASP A 796 23.76 14.61 15.62
N TYR A 797 23.11 13.58 15.06
CA TYR A 797 23.61 12.78 13.93
C TYR A 797 23.41 13.44 12.56
N ALA A 798 22.52 14.42 12.47
CA ALA A 798 22.22 15.17 11.25
C ALA A 798 23.14 16.39 11.04
N ARG A 799 24.09 16.62 11.95
CA ARG A 799 25.08 17.69 11.82
C ARG A 799 26.04 17.42 10.67
N ALA A 800 26.41 18.47 9.96
CA ALA A 800 27.26 18.40 8.77
C ALA A 800 28.67 17.85 9.04
N VAL A 801 29.16 17.91 10.29
CA VAL A 801 30.46 17.35 10.69
C VAL A 801 30.41 15.86 10.99
N GLN A 802 29.22 15.30 11.23
CA GLN A 802 29.11 13.90 11.65
C GLN A 802 29.43 12.95 10.52
N ARG A 803 30.15 11.89 10.90
CA ARG A 803 30.55 10.80 10.00
C ARG A 803 30.31 9.47 10.68
N ILE A 804 29.87 8.49 9.91
CA ILE A 804 29.87 7.08 10.31
C ILE A 804 30.65 6.27 9.27
N GLY A 805 31.24 5.17 9.70
CA GLY A 805 31.98 4.25 8.83
C GLY A 805 31.39 2.86 8.90
N PHE A 806 31.10 2.26 7.75
CA PHE A 806 30.60 0.89 7.66
C PHE A 806 31.29 0.14 6.52
N LEU A 807 31.26 -1.19 6.58
CA LEU A 807 31.83 -2.00 5.50
C LEU A 807 31.15 -1.66 4.16
N PRO A 808 31.90 -1.57 3.04
CA PRO A 808 31.37 -1.13 1.76
C PRO A 808 30.26 -2.00 1.17
N ASP A 809 30.03 -3.21 1.69
CA ASP A 809 28.97 -4.13 1.28
C ASP A 809 27.72 -4.12 2.20
N ASN A 810 27.73 -3.31 3.25
CA ASN A 810 26.57 -3.13 4.11
C ASN A 810 25.49 -2.28 3.44
N ARG A 811 24.23 -2.54 3.82
CA ARG A 811 23.03 -1.85 3.32
C ARG A 811 22.05 -1.59 4.45
N ARG A 812 21.35 -0.47 4.41
CA ARG A 812 20.21 -0.16 5.29
C ARG A 812 19.16 0.70 4.58
N ASP A 813 17.95 0.70 5.11
CA ASP A 813 16.79 1.45 4.61
C ASP A 813 16.87 2.95 4.87
N GLY A 814 17.90 3.41 5.60
CA GLY A 814 18.27 4.81 5.75
C GLY A 814 19.56 5.20 5.03
N TRP A 815 20.13 4.35 4.16
CA TRP A 815 21.43 4.61 3.48
C TRP A 815 21.26 4.70 1.97
N GLY A 816 21.67 5.83 1.39
CA GLY A 816 21.67 6.16 -0.03
C GLY A 816 22.97 6.83 -0.46
N PHE A 817 22.92 7.67 -1.49
CA PHE A 817 24.07 8.43 -2.00
C PHE A 817 23.67 9.61 -2.88
N ARG A 818 24.66 10.45 -3.17
CA ARG A 818 24.58 11.66 -3.99
C ARG A 818 25.71 11.67 -5.02
N LEU A 819 25.57 12.50 -6.05
CA LEU A 819 26.54 12.63 -7.14
C LEU A 819 27.28 13.97 -7.11
N VAL A 820 28.52 13.95 -7.58
CA VAL A 820 29.30 15.15 -7.92
C VAL A 820 29.93 15.04 -9.31
N SER A 821 30.30 16.18 -9.89
CA SER A 821 31.08 16.29 -11.12
C SER A 821 32.12 17.41 -11.03
N SER A 822 33.26 17.21 -11.69
CA SER A 822 34.33 18.19 -11.85
C SER A 822 34.17 19.09 -13.08
N ALA A 823 33.27 18.72 -14.00
CA ALA A 823 33.06 19.42 -15.27
C ALA A 823 31.92 20.45 -15.14
N PRO A 824 32.11 21.70 -15.63
CA PRO A 824 31.08 22.73 -15.63
C PRO A 824 29.92 22.35 -16.53
N MET A 825 28.69 22.56 -16.04
CA MET A 825 27.50 22.49 -16.87
C MET A 825 26.76 23.82 -16.83
N THR A 826 26.87 24.54 -17.94
CA THR A 826 25.84 25.47 -18.44
C THR A 826 24.59 24.73 -18.84
#